data_AF-A0A3M7QA55-F1
#
_entry.id   AF-A0A3M7QA55-F1
#
_cell.length_a   1.000
_cell.length_b   1.000
_cell.length_c   1.000
_cell.angle_alpha   90.00
_cell.angle_beta   90.00
_cell.angle_gamma   90.00
#
_symmetry.space_group_name_H-M   'P 1'
#
loop_
_entity.id
_entity.type
_entity.pdbx_description
1 polymer ?
#
loop_
_entity_poly.entity_id
_entity_poly.type
_entity_poly.pdbx_seq_one_letter_code
_entity_poly.pdbx_strand_id
1 'polypeptide(L)'
;MEVQFDLFEHLIKSPSKEFLNQIIYEAFNQSQEIKPSANFIDQLSQSLEIDQATSEKLIADLARLIRKLIFESQTNLQQIQDVLALSSLQTNLKNLLGKLLAERLPQFRNKLLKEEEMMPKLLDFKCRVDIKMEANITDSETKSGQQICLLNLKTDEDTKERIRANSVKQPIMDISDIIKQQFKKRSEKQLGLLSFLARLYPNDKCGSNGLPLTPNSIRIYGKFQYLKTITGPNLCQYVDIQRGQNERLFVLSEHYSLNLQDLLSDTYIYNLIITNSGLLLKWIDQILKAFLYLSDNLITNRLVSLKNICISAQGDVKLANYGLYYMSENGNCVDFAVFNLETLAPECYILDFLNTTENSHRSCSNSELLNTELANPKSDVWAIGCILVQFFFGLKNLSLKAEEVIEKMIEVNDFSSGYDFILDLYGIDQAKKNLVEHKTSSIYLKLIKKCLTIDSAERPNFRELTNFFDKCLSEEKIGAFCENKCAGKKKLNLFRNGVKFCESLDDGEEDILWQLGVNEVYFLWKLAAGDCLQTLKTNGRLKTTLSSIHKFSVYTQAENGFEHGKLIHEEESKFNDQIVPVSLDQLRKRFELLSKKIFFPLLEFKADKFEVENIQLQPVNIRELDIDYQLYRIVLFSRYLGAFPFKKEELIKECRIDIPPLYRNLAWAVLLEVPLNIEDIYSSINKEQVTSTDRQIDVDIPRCHQYDPLMATPQSHIKLKRVLKSWVLSNTNLVYWQGLDSLCAPFLYLNFNREELACGCLTNFVKKYAANFFLKDNSAVIHEYLAVFSHLISFNEPELAAHFESIDFKPDLYAIPWFLTMFAHIFPLYKIFHLWDCLLVGSSAFPLCIGVSILKQLRNILLKSDFNECILFFSELPEINIEKCVKDAVNIFQSTPESCTFREHSGSATEENDPLLDMAPISLDKLKSEMAPRISARDVISLAKEKTHKYILIDVRPNSLFSIGYVTESKNFPFESINFSKLAQALNPSSSTSDTDLALPFFLAQNKNAIKIIIASQEFLDSAIDLANKLVKLKFSKICVLHQGIESLKPTDIYIQEPKCCVNDEPKIENLNLELSKQTLNTMISGLNKIKDQLNSIAASQ
;
A
#
# COMPACT_ATOMS: atom_id res chain seq x y z
N MET A 1 -1.30 -24.31 -36.53
CA MET A 1 -1.76 -25.02 -37.75
C MET A 1 -0.57 -25.14 -38.67
N GLU A 2 -0.03 -26.34 -38.85
CA GLU A 2 1.01 -26.59 -39.84
C GLU A 2 0.36 -26.61 -41.23
N VAL A 3 0.92 -25.83 -42.16
CA VAL A 3 0.51 -25.85 -43.57
C VAL A 3 1.34 -26.93 -44.25
N GLN A 4 0.68 -27.91 -44.88
CA GLN A 4 1.36 -28.93 -45.68
C GLN A 4 1.55 -28.38 -47.09
N PHE A 5 2.80 -28.18 -47.50
CA PHE A 5 3.13 -27.56 -48.79
C PHE A 5 3.25 -28.57 -49.94
N ASP A 6 3.27 -29.87 -49.64
CA ASP A 6 3.57 -30.93 -50.61
C ASP A 6 2.60 -30.95 -51.80
N LEU A 7 1.33 -30.60 -51.56
CA LEU A 7 0.31 -30.57 -52.60
C LEU A 7 0.40 -29.34 -53.52
N PHE A 8 1.15 -28.31 -53.13
CA PHE A 8 1.20 -27.05 -53.90
C PHE A 8 2.00 -27.21 -55.20
N GLU A 9 2.88 -28.21 -55.32
CA GLU A 9 3.58 -28.52 -56.58
C GLU A 9 2.61 -28.77 -57.73
N HIS A 10 1.41 -29.30 -57.46
CA HIS A 10 0.39 -29.51 -58.49
C HIS A 10 -0.11 -28.20 -59.11
N LEU A 11 0.04 -27.05 -58.44
CA LEU A 11 -0.33 -25.74 -58.98
C LEU A 11 0.53 -25.31 -60.18
N ILE A 12 1.70 -25.93 -60.40
CA ILE A 12 2.52 -25.70 -61.60
C ILE A 12 1.76 -26.11 -62.87
N LYS A 13 0.90 -27.13 -62.77
CA LYS A 13 0.07 -27.59 -63.89
C LYS A 13 -1.11 -26.67 -64.21
N SER A 14 -1.31 -25.59 -63.46
CA SER A 14 -2.41 -24.66 -63.69
C SER A 14 -2.35 -24.07 -65.11
N PRO A 15 -3.44 -24.14 -65.90
CA PRO A 15 -3.43 -23.77 -67.31
C PRO A 15 -3.23 -22.27 -67.56
N SER A 16 -3.57 -21.41 -66.58
CA SER A 16 -3.32 -19.96 -66.66
C SER A 16 -3.14 -19.31 -65.29
N LYS A 17 -2.63 -18.06 -65.30
CA LYS A 17 -2.49 -17.22 -64.09
C LYS A 17 -3.86 -16.78 -63.57
N GLU A 18 -4.84 -16.55 -64.45
CA GLU A 18 -6.22 -16.23 -64.04
C GLU A 18 -6.87 -17.39 -63.30
N PHE A 19 -6.66 -18.63 -63.76
CA PHE A 19 -7.18 -19.81 -63.10
C PHE A 19 -6.58 -19.97 -61.70
N LEU A 20 -5.27 -19.76 -61.55
CA LEU A 20 -4.58 -19.81 -60.25
C LEU A 20 -5.09 -18.74 -59.28
N ASN A 21 -5.42 -17.55 -59.77
CA ASN A 21 -6.07 -16.50 -58.98
C ASN A 21 -7.48 -16.89 -58.52
N GLN A 22 -8.23 -17.60 -59.36
CA GLN A 22 -9.56 -18.10 -58.99
C GLN A 22 -9.45 -19.15 -57.87
N ILE A 23 -8.45 -20.03 -57.93
CA ILE A 23 -8.16 -21.00 -56.85
C ILE A 23 -7.86 -20.26 -55.53
N ILE A 24 -7.04 -19.22 -55.56
CA ILE A 24 -6.70 -18.41 -54.38
C ILE A 24 -7.95 -17.71 -53.80
N TYR A 25 -8.85 -17.22 -54.67
CA TYR A 25 -10.09 -16.58 -54.23
C TYR A 25 -11.04 -17.58 -53.56
N GLU A 26 -11.20 -18.77 -54.12
CA GLU A 26 -12.02 -19.82 -53.51
C GLU A 26 -11.40 -20.35 -52.21
N ALA A 27 -10.06 -20.45 -52.13
CA ALA A 27 -9.38 -20.74 -50.88
C ALA A 27 -9.59 -19.66 -49.82
N PHE A 28 -9.66 -18.38 -50.21
CA PHE A 28 -10.02 -17.30 -49.29
C PHE A 28 -11.48 -17.42 -48.81
N ASN A 29 -12.44 -17.72 -49.69
CA ASN A 29 -13.83 -17.97 -49.29
C ASN A 29 -13.92 -19.17 -48.34
N GLN A 30 -13.18 -20.25 -48.60
CA GLN A 30 -13.08 -21.40 -47.71
C GLN A 30 -12.42 -21.05 -46.38
N SER A 31 -11.49 -20.08 -46.35
CA SER A 31 -10.96 -19.52 -45.10
C SER A 31 -12.00 -18.74 -44.29
N GLN A 32 -13.17 -18.43 -44.88
CA GLN A 32 -14.37 -17.89 -44.21
C GLN A 32 -15.46 -18.96 -44.02
N GLU A 33 -15.07 -20.24 -44.06
CA GLU A 33 -15.97 -21.41 -43.90
C GLU A 33 -17.01 -21.60 -45.01
N ILE A 34 -16.87 -20.87 -46.13
CA ILE A 34 -17.69 -21.05 -47.32
C ILE A 34 -17.06 -22.15 -48.17
N LYS A 35 -17.68 -23.33 -48.24
CA LYS A 35 -17.14 -24.45 -49.04
C LYS A 35 -17.17 -24.12 -50.53
N PRO A 36 -16.10 -24.43 -51.29
CA PRO A 36 -16.11 -24.28 -52.73
C PRO A 36 -17.17 -25.19 -53.36
N SER A 37 -17.77 -24.74 -54.47
CA SER A 37 -18.81 -25.52 -55.15
C SER A 37 -18.26 -26.83 -55.71
N ALA A 38 -19.06 -27.90 -55.67
CA ALA A 38 -18.65 -29.23 -56.19
C ALA A 38 -18.23 -29.17 -57.68
N ASN A 39 -18.92 -28.36 -58.48
CA ASN A 39 -18.57 -28.14 -59.89
C ASN A 39 -17.18 -27.51 -60.07
N PHE A 40 -16.75 -26.65 -59.14
CA PHE A 40 -15.41 -26.05 -59.18
C PHE A 40 -14.33 -27.05 -58.77
N ILE A 41 -14.60 -27.91 -57.79
CA ILE A 41 -13.69 -29.00 -57.41
C ILE A 41 -13.50 -29.98 -58.58
N ASP A 42 -14.57 -30.31 -59.30
CA ASP A 42 -14.51 -31.15 -60.50
C ASP A 42 -13.65 -30.51 -61.59
N GLN A 43 -13.85 -29.21 -61.83
CA GLN A 43 -13.05 -28.45 -62.79
C GLN A 43 -11.57 -28.34 -62.37
N LEU A 44 -11.29 -28.19 -61.07
CA LEU A 44 -9.93 -28.17 -60.52
C LEU A 44 -9.23 -29.52 -60.72
N SER A 45 -9.93 -30.61 -60.40
CA SER A 45 -9.43 -31.98 -60.48
C SER A 45 -9.04 -32.33 -61.92
N GLN A 46 -9.89 -31.97 -62.90
CA GLN A 46 -9.61 -32.18 -64.33
C GLN A 46 -8.48 -31.28 -64.84
N SER A 47 -8.42 -30.02 -64.42
CA SER A 47 -7.43 -29.05 -64.94
C SER A 47 -6.02 -29.26 -64.39
N LEU A 48 -5.89 -29.76 -63.16
CA LEU A 48 -4.61 -30.07 -62.53
C LEU A 48 -4.23 -31.57 -62.66
N GLU A 49 -5.09 -32.37 -63.29
CA GLU A 49 -4.96 -33.83 -63.45
C GLU A 49 -4.76 -34.58 -62.11
N ILE A 50 -5.56 -34.22 -61.10
CA ILE A 50 -5.55 -34.84 -59.76
C ILE A 50 -6.97 -35.27 -59.39
N ASP A 51 -7.13 -36.15 -58.41
CA ASP A 51 -8.46 -36.58 -57.96
C ASP A 51 -9.17 -35.51 -57.11
N GLN A 52 -10.49 -35.63 -56.97
CA GLN A 52 -11.32 -34.66 -56.25
C GLN A 52 -10.93 -34.53 -54.77
N ALA A 53 -10.56 -35.63 -54.10
CA ALA A 53 -10.17 -35.59 -52.69
C ALA A 53 -8.86 -34.80 -52.47
N THR A 54 -7.88 -34.98 -53.37
CA THR A 54 -6.64 -34.19 -53.33
C THR A 54 -6.90 -32.72 -53.69
N SER A 55 -7.84 -32.45 -54.59
CA SER A 55 -8.28 -31.10 -54.96
C SER A 55 -8.87 -30.32 -53.78
N GLU A 56 -9.78 -30.95 -53.02
CA GLU A 56 -10.36 -30.34 -51.82
C GLU A 56 -9.32 -30.07 -50.73
N LYS A 57 -8.36 -31.00 -50.56
CA LYS A 57 -7.29 -30.86 -49.58
C LYS A 57 -6.34 -29.71 -49.94
N LEU A 58 -6.00 -29.56 -51.23
CA LEU A 58 -5.18 -28.46 -51.74
C LEU A 58 -5.80 -27.08 -51.44
N ILE A 59 -7.10 -26.90 -51.67
CA ILE A 59 -7.78 -25.62 -51.38
C ILE A 59 -7.84 -25.36 -49.86
N ALA A 60 -8.08 -26.40 -49.04
CA ALA A 60 -8.07 -26.27 -47.58
C ALA A 60 -6.69 -25.88 -47.01
N ASP A 61 -5.59 -26.41 -47.58
CA ASP A 61 -4.23 -26.05 -47.20
C ASP A 61 -3.87 -24.61 -47.61
N LEU A 62 -4.27 -24.18 -48.82
CA LEU A 62 -4.17 -22.79 -49.29
C LEU A 62 -4.98 -21.82 -48.41
N ALA A 63 -6.19 -22.21 -48.00
CA ALA A 63 -7.05 -21.41 -47.11
C ALA A 63 -6.39 -21.18 -45.74
N ARG A 64 -5.72 -22.21 -45.19
CA ARG A 64 -4.97 -22.12 -43.93
C ARG A 64 -3.74 -21.21 -44.06
N LEU A 65 -3.03 -21.26 -45.18
CA LEU A 65 -1.92 -20.33 -45.45
C LEU A 65 -2.41 -18.88 -45.51
N ILE A 66 -3.50 -18.61 -46.26
CA ILE A 66 -4.08 -17.27 -46.39
C ILE A 66 -4.51 -16.73 -45.02
N ARG A 67 -5.20 -17.54 -44.21
CA ARG A 67 -5.64 -17.14 -42.86
C ARG A 67 -4.45 -16.80 -41.95
N LYS A 68 -3.35 -17.58 -42.02
CA LYS A 68 -2.12 -17.31 -41.26
C LYS A 68 -1.46 -15.98 -41.67
N LEU A 69 -1.30 -15.74 -42.97
CA LEU A 69 -0.67 -14.51 -43.49
C LEU A 69 -1.47 -13.24 -43.14
N ILE A 70 -2.80 -13.32 -43.14
CA ILE A 70 -3.67 -12.21 -42.70
C ILE A 70 -3.52 -11.97 -41.19
N PHE A 71 -3.55 -13.02 -40.38
CA PHE A 71 -3.44 -12.92 -38.91
C PHE A 71 -2.12 -12.29 -38.47
N GLU A 72 -1.01 -12.66 -39.12
CA GLU A 72 0.33 -12.11 -38.82
C GLU A 72 0.58 -10.73 -39.48
N SER A 73 -0.44 -10.14 -40.13
CA SER A 73 -0.38 -8.84 -40.85
C SER A 73 0.71 -8.75 -41.93
N GLN A 74 1.12 -9.88 -42.51
CA GLN A 74 2.17 -9.92 -43.52
C GLN A 74 1.59 -9.66 -44.92
N THR A 75 1.70 -8.42 -45.40
CA THR A 75 1.17 -8.00 -46.71
C THR A 75 2.25 -7.69 -47.73
N ASN A 76 3.53 -7.70 -47.34
CA ASN A 76 4.66 -7.45 -48.24
C ASN A 76 5.18 -8.76 -48.86
N LEU A 77 5.52 -8.72 -50.15
CA LEU A 77 5.99 -9.88 -50.92
C LEU A 77 7.17 -10.60 -50.25
N GLN A 78 8.14 -9.87 -49.71
CA GLN A 78 9.33 -10.46 -49.08
C GLN A 78 8.97 -11.30 -47.85
N GLN A 79 8.08 -10.79 -47.01
CA GLN A 79 7.62 -11.48 -45.80
C GLN A 79 6.83 -12.76 -46.13
N ILE A 80 5.97 -12.68 -47.15
CA ILE A 80 5.23 -13.83 -47.67
C ILE A 80 6.18 -14.86 -48.27
N GLN A 81 7.22 -14.42 -48.97
CA GLN A 81 8.25 -15.30 -49.52
C GLN A 81 9.09 -15.98 -48.43
N ASP A 82 9.37 -15.33 -47.30
CA ASP A 82 10.08 -15.92 -46.18
C ASP A 82 9.26 -17.05 -45.52
N VAL A 83 7.93 -16.88 -45.41
CA VAL A 83 7.03 -17.94 -44.94
C VAL A 83 6.99 -19.11 -45.93
N LEU A 84 7.00 -18.84 -47.24
CA LEU A 84 7.05 -19.86 -48.29
C LEU A 84 8.43 -20.50 -48.43
N ALA A 85 9.51 -19.83 -48.02
CA ALA A 85 10.89 -20.31 -48.13
C ALA A 85 11.15 -21.53 -47.23
N LEU A 86 10.37 -21.68 -46.15
CA LEU A 86 10.37 -22.83 -45.24
C LEU A 86 9.83 -24.12 -45.87
N SER A 87 9.28 -24.07 -47.09
CA SER A 87 8.79 -25.24 -47.84
C SER A 87 9.80 -25.76 -48.87
N SER A 88 9.72 -27.01 -49.31
CA SER A 88 10.57 -27.59 -50.37
C SER A 88 10.13 -27.24 -51.80
N LEU A 89 9.23 -26.26 -51.99
CA LEU A 89 8.63 -25.94 -53.28
C LEU A 89 9.62 -25.37 -54.33
N GLN A 90 9.36 -25.62 -55.61
CA GLN A 90 10.14 -25.05 -56.72
C GLN A 90 10.16 -23.51 -56.70
N THR A 91 11.33 -22.92 -56.94
CA THR A 91 11.58 -21.48 -56.77
C THR A 91 10.70 -20.59 -57.64
N ASN A 92 10.39 -21.03 -58.86
CA ASN A 92 9.52 -20.28 -59.77
C ASN A 92 8.07 -20.24 -59.28
N LEU A 93 7.57 -21.35 -58.70
CA LEU A 93 6.23 -21.42 -58.14
C LEU A 93 6.12 -20.57 -56.87
N LYS A 94 7.10 -20.62 -55.97
CA LYS A 94 7.16 -19.77 -54.77
C LYS A 94 7.06 -18.28 -55.14
N ASN A 95 7.81 -17.87 -56.16
CA ASN A 95 7.82 -16.49 -56.62
C ASN A 95 6.49 -16.06 -57.25
N LEU A 96 5.85 -16.93 -58.03
CA LEU A 96 4.56 -16.65 -58.63
C LEU A 96 3.44 -16.59 -57.59
N LEU A 97 3.39 -17.58 -56.69
CA LEU A 97 2.37 -17.66 -55.64
C LEU A 97 2.51 -16.52 -54.63
N GLY A 98 3.75 -16.18 -54.23
CA GLY A 98 4.01 -15.04 -53.33
C GLY A 98 3.54 -13.71 -53.93
N LYS A 99 3.77 -13.48 -55.22
CA LYS A 99 3.31 -12.25 -55.91
C LYS A 99 1.79 -12.17 -55.97
N LEU A 100 1.12 -13.28 -56.31
CA LEU A 100 -0.35 -13.32 -56.37
C LEU A 100 -1.01 -13.12 -55.00
N LEU A 101 -0.45 -13.74 -53.95
CA LEU A 101 -0.94 -13.55 -52.59
C LEU A 101 -0.70 -12.13 -52.09
N ALA A 102 0.47 -11.54 -52.32
CA ALA A 102 0.74 -10.14 -51.96
C ALA A 102 -0.23 -9.16 -52.64
N GLU A 103 -0.66 -9.45 -53.87
CA GLU A 103 -1.62 -8.64 -54.61
C GLU A 103 -3.05 -8.75 -54.03
N ARG A 104 -3.47 -9.94 -53.60
CA ARG A 104 -4.85 -10.22 -53.15
C ARG A 104 -5.09 -10.05 -51.66
N LEU A 105 -4.10 -10.32 -50.81
CA LEU A 105 -4.22 -10.25 -49.35
C LEU A 105 -4.73 -8.89 -48.83
N PRO A 106 -4.31 -7.72 -49.36
CA PRO A 106 -4.86 -6.43 -48.93
C PRO A 106 -6.36 -6.29 -49.24
N GLN A 107 -6.82 -6.83 -50.38
CA GLN A 107 -8.23 -6.83 -50.77
C GLN A 107 -9.06 -7.73 -49.85
N PHE A 108 -8.52 -8.92 -49.53
CA PHE A 108 -9.13 -9.87 -48.60
C PHE A 108 -9.21 -9.33 -47.17
N ARG A 109 -8.14 -8.69 -46.68
CA ARG A 109 -8.12 -7.98 -45.41
C ARG A 109 -9.15 -6.86 -45.37
N ASN A 110 -9.22 -6.03 -46.42
CA ASN A 110 -10.20 -4.94 -46.50
C ASN A 110 -11.64 -5.43 -46.63
N LYS A 111 -11.88 -6.62 -47.20
CA LYS A 111 -13.20 -7.25 -47.25
C LYS A 111 -13.62 -7.73 -45.85
N LEU A 112 -12.71 -8.35 -45.10
CA LEU A 112 -12.96 -8.72 -43.69
C LEU A 112 -13.19 -7.50 -42.79
N LEU A 113 -12.42 -6.43 -42.99
CA LEU A 113 -12.60 -5.15 -42.28
C LEU A 113 -13.88 -4.39 -42.69
N LYS A 114 -14.54 -4.76 -43.79
CA LYS A 114 -15.81 -4.17 -44.25
C LYS A 114 -17.05 -4.98 -43.83
N GLU A 115 -16.87 -6.25 -43.44
CA GLU A 115 -17.93 -7.09 -42.88
C GLU A 115 -18.06 -6.91 -41.35
N GLU A 116 -17.21 -6.08 -40.74
CA GLU A 116 -17.43 -5.47 -39.42
C GLU A 116 -18.10 -4.09 -39.56
N GLU A 117 -19.39 -4.02 -39.20
CA GLU A 117 -20.09 -2.77 -38.90
C GLU A 117 -19.48 -2.10 -37.65
N MET A 118 -18.64 -1.06 -37.80
CA MET A 118 -18.53 0.05 -36.83
C MET A 118 -17.96 1.35 -37.44
N MET A 119 -18.70 2.44 -37.19
CA MET A 119 -18.31 3.86 -37.11
C MET A 119 -18.28 4.77 -38.36
N PRO A 120 -18.69 6.07 -38.22
CA PRO A 120 -19.12 6.96 -39.30
C PRO A 120 -17.98 7.75 -40.00
N LYS A 121 -18.20 8.12 -41.27
CA LYS A 121 -17.25 8.84 -42.14
C LYS A 121 -17.38 10.37 -42.05
N LEU A 122 -16.24 11.02 -41.84
CA LEU A 122 -15.96 12.44 -42.12
C LEU A 122 -16.14 12.68 -43.64
N LEU A 123 -16.93 13.68 -44.05
CA LEU A 123 -17.32 13.86 -45.45
C LEU A 123 -16.43 14.79 -46.30
N ASP A 124 -15.55 15.63 -45.72
CA ASP A 124 -14.50 16.33 -46.50
C ASP A 124 -13.32 16.85 -45.64
N PHE A 125 -12.16 17.04 -46.29
CA PHE A 125 -10.87 17.45 -45.73
C PHE A 125 -10.25 18.56 -46.60
N LYS A 126 -9.99 19.74 -46.04
CA LYS A 126 -9.15 20.76 -46.69
C LYS A 126 -8.08 21.29 -45.74
N CYS A 127 -6.83 20.99 -46.08
CA CYS A 127 -5.63 21.64 -45.53
C CYS A 127 -5.26 22.84 -46.41
N ARG A 128 -4.97 23.99 -45.81
CA ARG A 128 -4.33 25.13 -46.49
C ARG A 128 -3.14 25.58 -45.64
N VAL A 129 -1.96 25.60 -46.24
CA VAL A 129 -0.77 26.23 -45.67
C VAL A 129 -0.68 27.62 -46.29
N ASP A 130 -1.01 28.66 -45.53
CA ASP A 130 -0.77 30.03 -45.96
C ASP A 130 0.60 30.48 -45.43
N ILE A 131 1.53 30.77 -46.35
CA ILE A 131 2.73 31.54 -46.05
C ILE A 131 2.33 33.01 -46.15
N LYS A 132 2.16 33.69 -45.02
CA LYS A 132 2.18 35.16 -45.01
C LYS A 132 3.65 35.59 -45.12
N MET A 133 4.08 35.99 -46.31
CA MET A 133 5.22 36.91 -46.40
C MET A 133 4.74 38.27 -45.93
N GLU A 134 5.38 38.82 -44.89
CA GLU A 134 5.34 40.25 -44.65
C GLU A 134 6.02 40.96 -45.82
N ALA A 135 5.28 41.77 -46.55
CA ALA A 135 5.85 42.84 -47.35
C ALA A 135 5.81 44.11 -46.50
N ASN A 136 6.91 44.41 -45.79
CA ASN A 136 7.69 45.64 -46.02
C ASN A 136 8.82 45.85 -44.99
N ILE A 137 10.05 45.73 -45.52
CA ILE A 137 11.19 46.67 -45.36
C ILE A 137 12.14 46.49 -44.14
N THR A 138 13.34 45.95 -44.48
CA THR A 138 14.73 46.16 -43.95
C THR A 138 14.95 45.90 -42.45
N ASP A 139 15.75 44.95 -41.97
CA ASP A 139 17.15 44.64 -42.27
C ASP A 139 17.60 43.35 -41.51
N SER A 140 18.83 42.92 -41.75
CA SER A 140 19.35 41.56 -41.83
C SER A 140 19.72 40.79 -40.53
N GLU A 141 19.39 39.49 -40.58
CA GLU A 141 20.08 38.28 -40.07
C GLU A 141 19.71 37.62 -38.70
N THR A 142 18.91 36.56 -38.86
CA THR A 142 18.86 35.24 -38.17
C THR A 142 18.08 35.07 -36.85
N LYS A 143 16.76 34.87 -37.01
CA LYS A 143 15.87 34.07 -36.15
C LYS A 143 15.09 33.09 -37.04
N SER A 144 14.89 31.84 -36.64
CA SER A 144 13.89 30.95 -37.24
C SER A 144 12.77 30.65 -36.24
N GLY A 145 11.60 31.22 -36.52
CA GLY A 145 10.36 31.08 -35.76
C GLY A 145 9.49 29.90 -36.23
N GLN A 146 8.55 29.55 -35.35
CA GLN A 146 7.58 28.46 -35.43
C GLN A 146 6.56 28.63 -36.57
N GLN A 147 6.11 27.50 -37.14
CA GLN A 147 4.90 27.39 -37.96
C GLN A 147 3.73 26.88 -37.11
N ILE A 148 2.57 27.55 -37.20
CA ILE A 148 1.29 27.14 -36.59
C ILE A 148 0.33 26.72 -37.71
N CYS A 149 -0.41 25.63 -37.50
CA CYS A 149 -1.42 25.11 -38.44
C CYS A 149 -2.82 25.24 -37.80
N LEU A 150 -3.81 25.77 -38.53
CA LEU A 150 -5.22 25.89 -38.08
C LEU A 150 -6.13 24.97 -38.90
N LEU A 151 -7.03 24.26 -38.20
CA LEU A 151 -7.98 23.29 -38.74
C LEU A 151 -9.43 23.76 -38.52
N ASN A 152 -10.27 23.70 -39.57
CA ASN A 152 -11.71 23.96 -39.50
C ASN A 152 -12.52 22.77 -40.04
N LEU A 153 -13.58 22.37 -39.32
CA LEU A 153 -14.45 21.23 -39.64
C LEU A 153 -15.93 21.67 -39.73
N LYS A 154 -16.68 21.13 -40.70
CA LYS A 154 -18.15 21.26 -40.84
C LYS A 154 -18.81 19.87 -40.90
N THR A 155 -19.99 19.73 -40.32
CA THR A 155 -20.81 18.49 -40.29
C THR A 155 -22.23 18.78 -40.79
N ASP A 156 -22.87 17.78 -41.41
CA ASP A 156 -24.22 17.88 -41.99
C ASP A 156 -25.29 17.29 -41.06
N GLU A 157 -26.41 18.00 -40.93
CA GLU A 157 -27.62 17.60 -40.21
C GLU A 157 -28.62 17.02 -41.21
N ASP A 158 -28.82 15.70 -41.21
CA ASP A 158 -30.16 15.11 -41.43
C ASP A 158 -30.09 13.59 -41.41
N THR A 159 -30.28 12.99 -40.23
CA THR A 159 -30.69 11.58 -40.10
C THR A 159 -31.29 11.25 -38.74
N LYS A 160 -31.96 12.23 -38.10
CA LYS A 160 -32.66 11.99 -36.82
C LYS A 160 -34.12 11.55 -36.96
N GLU A 161 -34.71 11.53 -38.15
CA GLU A 161 -36.15 11.23 -38.30
C GLU A 161 -36.53 10.01 -39.16
N ARG A 162 -35.59 9.26 -39.76
CA ARG A 162 -35.96 8.07 -40.57
C ARG A 162 -35.75 6.70 -39.90
N ILE A 163 -35.16 6.65 -38.70
CA ILE A 163 -34.95 5.39 -37.94
C ILE A 163 -36.00 5.18 -36.83
N ARG A 164 -36.98 6.10 -36.67
CA ARG A 164 -38.12 5.89 -35.76
C ARG A 164 -39.32 5.18 -36.37
N ALA A 165 -39.27 4.76 -37.63
CA ALA A 165 -40.45 4.20 -38.31
C ALA A 165 -40.30 2.77 -38.88
N ASN A 166 -39.14 2.11 -38.81
CA ASN A 166 -38.94 0.78 -39.44
C ASN A 166 -38.17 -0.25 -38.57
N SER A 167 -38.46 -0.31 -37.27
CA SER A 167 -38.04 -1.42 -36.40
C SER A 167 -39.12 -1.82 -35.39
N VAL A 168 -40.31 -2.18 -35.89
CA VAL A 168 -41.21 -3.04 -35.14
C VAL A 168 -41.02 -4.48 -35.60
N LYS A 169 -39.92 -5.09 -35.16
CA LYS A 169 -39.81 -6.51 -34.83
C LYS A 169 -38.76 -6.64 -33.73
N GLN A 170 -39.24 -6.75 -32.49
CA GLN A 170 -38.40 -7.04 -31.32
C GLN A 170 -37.65 -8.36 -31.55
N PRO A 171 -36.33 -8.45 -31.31
CA PRO A 171 -35.69 -9.73 -31.06
C PRO A 171 -36.17 -10.22 -29.70
N ILE A 172 -36.51 -11.51 -29.60
CA ILE A 172 -36.77 -12.15 -28.31
C ILE A 172 -35.42 -12.14 -27.57
N MET A 173 -35.25 -11.23 -26.60
CA MET A 173 -34.07 -11.25 -25.71
C MET A 173 -34.04 -12.59 -24.96
N ASP A 174 -32.86 -13.21 -24.86
CA ASP A 174 -32.64 -14.35 -23.98
C ASP A 174 -32.90 -13.93 -22.52
N ILE A 175 -33.54 -14.81 -21.74
CA ILE A 175 -33.88 -14.59 -20.33
C ILE A 175 -32.63 -14.20 -19.53
N SER A 176 -31.48 -14.77 -19.87
CA SER A 176 -30.18 -14.47 -19.24
C SER A 176 -29.76 -13.00 -19.42
N ASP A 177 -29.97 -12.44 -20.62
CA ASP A 177 -29.60 -11.05 -20.92
C ASP A 177 -30.57 -10.06 -20.27
N ILE A 178 -31.86 -10.40 -20.21
CA ILE A 178 -32.86 -9.63 -19.47
C ILE A 178 -32.47 -9.54 -17.99
N ILE A 179 -32.12 -10.68 -17.38
CA ILE A 179 -31.70 -10.74 -15.98
C ILE A 179 -30.45 -9.90 -15.74
N LYS A 180 -29.41 -10.03 -16.59
CA LYS A 180 -28.17 -9.24 -16.47
C LYS A 180 -28.42 -7.74 -16.58
N GLN A 181 -29.26 -7.29 -17.51
CA GLN A 181 -29.63 -5.87 -17.63
C GLN A 181 -30.36 -5.37 -16.37
N GLN A 182 -31.23 -6.19 -15.77
CA GLN A 182 -31.89 -5.82 -14.51
C GLN A 182 -30.89 -5.71 -13.36
N PHE A 183 -29.92 -6.63 -13.24
CA PHE A 183 -28.89 -6.56 -12.21
C PHE A 183 -27.99 -5.34 -12.38
N LYS A 184 -27.48 -5.06 -13.60
CA LYS A 184 -26.66 -3.88 -13.88
C LYS A 184 -27.38 -2.57 -13.53
N LYS A 185 -28.70 -2.51 -13.71
CA LYS A 185 -29.51 -1.32 -13.39
C LYS A 185 -29.82 -1.16 -11.89
N ARG A 186 -29.99 -2.26 -11.15
CA ARG A 186 -30.53 -2.24 -9.77
C ARG A 186 -29.50 -2.51 -8.68
N SER A 187 -28.36 -3.11 -9.02
CA SER A 187 -27.29 -3.45 -8.08
C SER A 187 -26.13 -2.46 -8.18
N GLU A 188 -26.27 -1.33 -7.50
CA GLU A 188 -25.19 -0.37 -7.34
C GLU A 188 -24.25 -0.84 -6.22
N LYS A 189 -22.95 -0.80 -6.51
CA LYS A 189 -21.88 -1.01 -5.52
C LYS A 189 -21.60 0.29 -4.78
N GLN A 190 -21.61 0.23 -3.46
CA GLN A 190 -21.49 1.38 -2.57
C GLN A 190 -20.81 1.02 -1.23
N LEU A 191 -20.51 2.03 -0.42
CA LEU A 191 -20.17 1.83 0.99
C LEU A 191 -21.46 1.78 1.81
N GLY A 192 -21.60 0.77 2.66
CA GLY A 192 -22.71 0.60 3.58
C GLY A 192 -22.30 0.88 5.02
N LEU A 193 -23.17 1.55 5.76
CA LEU A 193 -22.98 1.92 7.15
C LEU A 193 -24.01 1.21 8.04
N LEU A 194 -23.54 0.42 9.00
CA LEU A 194 -24.32 -0.21 10.06
C LEU A 194 -24.01 0.48 11.40
N SER A 195 -25.00 0.70 12.26
CA SER A 195 -24.78 1.32 13.57
C SER A 195 -25.50 0.60 14.70
N PHE A 196 -24.82 0.49 15.85
CA PHE A 196 -25.34 -0.14 17.06
C PHE A 196 -24.62 0.35 18.32
N LEU A 197 -25.16 0.04 19.49
CA LEU A 197 -24.58 0.39 20.80
C LEU A 197 -23.93 -0.83 21.47
N ALA A 198 -22.71 -0.65 21.98
CA ALA A 198 -22.10 -1.65 22.85
C ALA A 198 -22.71 -1.62 24.26
N ARG A 199 -22.68 -2.75 24.96
CA ARG A 199 -23.13 -2.90 26.35
C ARG A 199 -22.25 -2.06 27.28
N LEU A 200 -22.86 -1.25 28.14
CA LEU A 200 -22.15 -0.48 29.16
C LEU A 200 -21.83 -1.34 30.39
N TYR A 201 -20.70 -1.10 31.03
CA TYR A 201 -20.45 -1.66 32.36
C TYR A 201 -21.25 -0.87 33.41
N PRO A 202 -21.73 -1.53 34.49
CA PRO A 202 -22.14 -0.82 35.70
C PRO A 202 -20.99 0.04 36.23
N ASN A 203 -21.28 1.22 36.78
CA ASN A 203 -20.27 2.13 37.35
C ASN A 203 -19.36 1.40 38.39
N ASP A 204 -18.10 1.85 38.51
CA ASP A 204 -17.12 1.42 39.53
C ASP A 204 -16.50 0.01 39.42
N LYS A 205 -16.47 -0.60 38.22
CA LYS A 205 -15.76 -1.88 38.02
C LYS A 205 -14.31 -1.71 37.54
N CYS A 206 -13.37 -2.19 38.35
CA CYS A 206 -11.96 -2.37 37.99
C CYS A 206 -11.65 -3.84 37.63
N GLY A 207 -10.67 -4.05 36.75
CA GLY A 207 -10.11 -5.36 36.46
C GLY A 207 -9.29 -5.91 37.63
N SER A 208 -8.87 -7.18 37.52
CA SER A 208 -8.04 -7.87 38.52
C SER A 208 -6.67 -7.22 38.75
N ASN A 209 -6.23 -6.38 37.82
CA ASN A 209 -5.00 -5.60 37.86
C ASN A 209 -5.18 -4.18 38.44
N GLY A 210 -6.38 -3.84 38.95
CA GLY A 210 -6.69 -2.52 39.51
C GLY A 210 -6.88 -1.41 38.47
N LEU A 211 -6.80 -1.73 37.16
CA LEU A 211 -7.08 -0.79 36.08
C LEU A 211 -8.58 -0.77 35.75
N PRO A 212 -9.12 0.33 35.18
CA PRO A 212 -10.50 0.35 34.67
C PRO A 212 -10.73 -0.79 33.67
N LEU A 213 -11.92 -1.39 33.67
CA LEU A 213 -12.27 -2.39 32.66
C LEU A 213 -12.24 -1.78 31.26
N THR A 214 -11.63 -2.47 30.30
CA THR A 214 -11.64 -2.07 28.89
C THR A 214 -13.08 -2.03 28.37
N PRO A 215 -13.58 -0.87 27.89
CA PRO A 215 -14.96 -0.73 27.42
C PRO A 215 -15.31 -1.77 26.36
N ASN A 216 -16.56 -2.24 26.34
CA ASN A 216 -16.99 -3.23 25.37
C ASN A 216 -16.90 -2.71 23.93
N SER A 217 -17.09 -1.41 23.68
CA SER A 217 -16.84 -0.84 22.36
C SER A 217 -15.38 -0.97 21.90
N ILE A 218 -14.41 -0.88 22.82
CA ILE A 218 -12.98 -1.09 22.54
C ILE A 218 -12.68 -2.57 22.27
N ARG A 219 -13.30 -3.49 23.03
CA ARG A 219 -13.19 -4.93 22.77
C ARG A 219 -13.71 -5.30 21.37
N ILE A 220 -14.87 -4.77 21.00
CA ILE A 220 -15.46 -4.94 19.66
C ILE A 220 -14.53 -4.34 18.59
N TYR A 221 -14.02 -3.13 18.83
CA TYR A 221 -13.08 -2.46 17.94
C TYR A 221 -11.82 -3.30 17.65
N GLY A 222 -11.27 -3.97 18.67
CA GLY A 222 -10.13 -4.87 18.52
C GLY A 222 -10.46 -6.17 17.78
N LYS A 223 -11.59 -6.83 18.10
CA LYS A 223 -12.06 -8.02 17.36
C LYS A 223 -12.33 -7.70 15.88
N PHE A 224 -12.91 -6.54 15.59
CA PHE A 224 -13.24 -6.11 14.23
C PHE A 224 -12.02 -6.06 13.31
N GLN A 225 -10.81 -5.80 13.83
CA GLN A 225 -9.61 -5.74 13.00
C GLN A 225 -9.36 -7.06 12.25
N TYR A 226 -9.68 -8.21 12.85
CA TYR A 226 -9.60 -9.51 12.15
C TYR A 226 -10.58 -9.60 10.99
N LEU A 227 -11.80 -9.05 11.12
CA LEU A 227 -12.78 -9.04 10.02
C LEU A 227 -12.29 -8.25 8.80
N LYS A 228 -11.43 -7.23 8.98
CA LYS A 228 -10.81 -6.49 7.87
C LYS A 228 -9.85 -7.36 7.04
N THR A 229 -9.34 -8.47 7.58
CA THR A 229 -8.48 -9.40 6.83
C THR A 229 -9.28 -10.39 6.00
N ILE A 230 -10.57 -10.54 6.29
CA ILE A 230 -11.46 -11.47 5.60
C ILE A 230 -11.91 -10.82 4.30
N THR A 231 -11.30 -11.28 3.21
CA THR A 231 -11.60 -10.82 1.84
C THR A 231 -11.83 -12.04 0.96
N GLY A 232 -12.80 -11.95 0.04
CA GLY A 232 -13.15 -13.05 -0.86
C GLY A 232 -14.11 -12.61 -1.96
N PRO A 233 -14.19 -13.35 -3.08
CA PRO A 233 -15.01 -12.96 -4.23
C PRO A 233 -16.51 -12.94 -3.91
N ASN A 234 -16.98 -13.80 -3.00
CA ASN A 234 -18.40 -13.91 -2.62
C ASN A 234 -18.75 -13.24 -1.28
N LEU A 235 -17.86 -12.41 -0.74
CA LEU A 235 -18.08 -11.67 0.49
C LEU A 235 -18.10 -10.17 0.20
N CYS A 236 -18.91 -9.43 0.95
CA CYS A 236 -18.73 -7.99 1.11
C CYS A 236 -17.55 -7.74 2.06
N GLN A 237 -16.59 -6.93 1.63
CA GLN A 237 -15.43 -6.62 2.45
C GLN A 237 -15.78 -5.69 3.63
N TYR A 238 -15.32 -6.00 4.84
CA TYR A 238 -15.33 -5.05 5.96
C TYR A 238 -14.19 -4.03 5.80
N VAL A 239 -14.53 -2.75 5.95
CA VAL A 239 -13.65 -1.63 5.60
C VAL A 239 -13.10 -0.96 6.85
N ASP A 240 -13.97 -0.47 7.72
CA ASP A 240 -13.56 0.22 8.94
C ASP A 240 -14.65 0.18 10.02
N ILE A 241 -14.26 0.46 11.26
CA ILE A 241 -15.18 0.65 12.37
C ILE A 241 -14.82 1.95 13.09
N GLN A 242 -15.81 2.78 13.39
CA GLN A 242 -15.60 4.03 14.14
C GLN A 242 -16.38 4.01 15.45
N ARG A 243 -15.77 4.54 16.49
CA ARG A 243 -16.38 4.72 17.80
C ARG A 243 -16.92 6.15 17.91
N GLY A 244 -18.24 6.26 18.04
CA GLY A 244 -18.94 7.50 18.33
C GLY A 244 -19.06 7.77 19.83
N GLN A 245 -19.84 8.79 20.17
CA GLN A 245 -20.18 9.11 21.56
C GLN A 245 -21.08 8.02 22.17
N ASN A 246 -21.01 7.86 23.49
CA ASN A 246 -21.84 6.94 24.28
C ASN A 246 -21.76 5.46 23.81
N GLU A 247 -20.55 4.94 23.57
CA GLU A 247 -20.32 3.55 23.14
C GLU A 247 -21.01 3.15 21.81
N ARG A 248 -21.43 4.13 21.00
CA ARG A 248 -21.97 3.86 19.67
C ARG A 248 -20.86 3.45 18.72
N LEU A 249 -21.13 2.42 17.93
CA LEU A 249 -20.24 1.94 16.88
C LEU A 249 -20.86 2.14 15.50
N PHE A 250 -20.00 2.41 14.54
CA PHE A 250 -20.30 2.59 13.13
C PHE A 250 -19.44 1.63 12.33
N VAL A 251 -20.06 0.58 11.77
CA VAL A 251 -19.37 -0.43 10.96
C VAL A 251 -19.58 -0.10 9.48
N LEU A 252 -18.47 0.05 8.77
CA LEU A 252 -18.43 0.28 7.34
C LEU A 252 -18.03 -1.00 6.61
N SER A 253 -18.80 -1.33 5.57
CA SER A 253 -18.50 -2.44 4.68
C SER A 253 -18.82 -2.09 3.23
N GLU A 254 -18.29 -2.86 2.30
CA GLU A 254 -18.84 -2.95 0.95
C GLU A 254 -20.33 -3.32 1.03
N HIS A 255 -21.16 -2.71 0.19
CA HIS A 255 -22.58 -2.94 0.15
C HIS A 255 -23.09 -2.90 -1.30
N TYR A 256 -24.04 -3.78 -1.59
CA TYR A 256 -24.73 -3.87 -2.86
C TYR A 256 -26.22 -3.64 -2.61
N SER A 257 -26.84 -2.76 -3.38
CA SER A 257 -28.23 -2.33 -3.15
C SER A 257 -29.28 -3.40 -3.40
N LEU A 258 -28.98 -4.43 -4.19
CA LEU A 258 -29.90 -5.50 -4.54
C LEU A 258 -29.62 -6.76 -3.73
N ASN A 259 -30.64 -7.29 -3.04
CA ASN A 259 -30.57 -8.56 -2.29
C ASN A 259 -31.70 -9.54 -2.66
N LEU A 260 -31.66 -10.76 -2.12
CA LEU A 260 -32.66 -11.79 -2.44
C LEU A 260 -34.08 -11.40 -2.00
N GLN A 261 -34.24 -10.63 -0.91
CA GLN A 261 -35.55 -10.16 -0.45
C GLN A 261 -36.18 -9.18 -1.46
N ASP A 262 -35.37 -8.29 -2.05
CA ASP A 262 -35.82 -7.35 -3.08
C ASP A 262 -36.23 -8.10 -4.36
N LEU A 263 -35.48 -9.14 -4.73
CA LEU A 263 -35.79 -9.98 -5.88
C LEU A 263 -37.08 -10.78 -5.69
N LEU A 264 -37.33 -11.31 -4.49
CA LEU A 264 -38.60 -11.95 -4.15
C LEU A 264 -39.77 -10.97 -4.22
N SER A 265 -39.52 -9.70 -3.86
CA SER A 265 -40.55 -8.66 -3.90
C SER A 265 -41.01 -8.35 -5.33
N ASP A 266 -40.12 -8.42 -6.32
CA ASP A 266 -40.43 -8.27 -7.76
C ASP A 266 -40.88 -9.60 -8.39
N THR A 267 -42.20 -9.81 -8.47
CA THR A 267 -42.80 -11.04 -8.99
C THR A 267 -42.38 -11.37 -10.43
N TYR A 268 -42.14 -10.37 -11.28
CA TYR A 268 -41.72 -10.61 -12.66
C TYR A 268 -40.30 -11.17 -12.72
N ILE A 269 -39.37 -10.51 -12.03
CA ILE A 269 -37.97 -10.94 -11.98
C ILE A 269 -37.83 -12.27 -11.25
N TYR A 270 -38.52 -12.46 -10.12
CA TYR A 270 -38.52 -13.71 -9.38
C TYR A 270 -38.91 -14.90 -10.27
N ASN A 271 -39.96 -14.77 -11.09
CA ASN A 271 -40.39 -15.84 -11.99
C ASN A 271 -39.37 -16.14 -13.11
N LEU A 272 -38.62 -15.12 -13.57
CA LEU A 272 -37.52 -15.34 -14.52
C LEU A 272 -36.33 -16.04 -13.87
N ILE A 273 -36.03 -15.72 -12.61
CA ILE A 273 -34.93 -16.33 -11.85
C ILE A 273 -35.26 -17.78 -11.51
N ILE A 274 -36.47 -18.05 -11.00
CA ILE A 274 -36.88 -19.40 -10.56
C ILE A 274 -36.91 -20.41 -11.72
N THR A 275 -37.06 -19.92 -12.95
CA THR A 275 -37.04 -20.73 -14.17
C THR A 275 -35.63 -20.91 -14.75
N ASN A 276 -34.63 -20.17 -14.26
CA ASN A 276 -33.23 -20.27 -14.68
C ASN A 276 -32.42 -21.16 -13.73
N SER A 277 -32.44 -22.47 -13.98
CA SER A 277 -31.77 -23.46 -13.14
C SER A 277 -30.26 -23.26 -13.02
N GLY A 278 -29.60 -22.82 -14.10
CA GLY A 278 -28.16 -22.57 -14.13
C GLY A 278 -27.74 -21.42 -13.21
N LEU A 279 -28.50 -20.32 -13.20
CA LEU A 279 -28.25 -19.19 -12.30
C LEU A 279 -28.43 -19.56 -10.82
N LEU A 280 -29.48 -20.31 -10.50
CA LEU A 280 -29.76 -20.76 -9.13
C LEU A 280 -28.68 -21.71 -8.59
N LEU A 281 -28.24 -22.67 -9.41
CA LEU A 281 -27.15 -23.57 -9.03
C LEU A 281 -25.84 -22.79 -8.84
N LYS A 282 -25.56 -21.79 -9.68
CA LYS A 282 -24.42 -20.88 -9.49
C LYS A 282 -24.52 -20.11 -8.17
N TRP A 283 -25.69 -19.58 -7.81
CA TRP A 283 -25.87 -18.87 -6.54
C TRP A 283 -25.69 -19.78 -5.33
N ILE A 284 -26.22 -21.00 -5.38
CA ILE A 284 -26.02 -22.00 -4.32
C ILE A 284 -24.53 -22.32 -4.16
N ASP A 285 -23.81 -22.57 -5.26
CA ASP A 285 -22.36 -22.78 -5.23
C ASP A 285 -21.62 -21.62 -4.56
N GLN A 286 -21.93 -20.38 -4.97
CA GLN A 286 -21.30 -19.18 -4.43
C GLN A 286 -21.63 -18.93 -2.95
N ILE A 287 -22.87 -19.22 -2.51
CA ILE A 287 -23.26 -19.14 -1.10
C ILE A 287 -22.49 -20.18 -0.29
N LEU A 288 -22.45 -21.44 -0.73
CA LEU A 288 -21.74 -22.51 -0.03
C LEU A 288 -20.24 -22.20 0.08
N LYS A 289 -19.61 -21.71 -0.99
CA LYS A 289 -18.21 -21.28 -0.99
C LYS A 289 -17.95 -20.12 -0.04
N ALA A 290 -18.84 -19.13 0.02
CA ALA A 290 -18.74 -18.00 0.95
C ALA A 290 -18.73 -18.48 2.41
N PHE A 291 -19.68 -19.34 2.79
CA PHE A 291 -19.78 -19.86 4.15
C PHE A 291 -18.68 -20.88 4.49
N LEU A 292 -18.23 -21.70 3.52
CA LEU A 292 -17.05 -22.55 3.70
C LEU A 292 -15.83 -21.71 4.04
N TYR A 293 -15.61 -20.60 3.32
CA TYR A 293 -14.51 -19.69 3.61
C TYR A 293 -14.63 -19.03 4.99
N LEU A 294 -15.84 -18.61 5.40
CA LEU A 294 -16.05 -18.09 6.76
C LEU A 294 -15.79 -19.14 7.84
N SER A 295 -16.25 -20.37 7.64
CA SER A 295 -16.03 -21.49 8.56
C SER A 295 -14.55 -21.86 8.69
N ASP A 296 -13.81 -21.89 7.58
CA ASP A 296 -12.35 -22.12 7.58
C ASP A 296 -11.59 -20.99 8.33
N ASN A 297 -12.18 -19.80 8.45
CA ASN A 297 -11.67 -18.66 9.23
C ASN A 297 -12.33 -18.52 10.62
N LEU A 298 -13.05 -19.55 11.10
CA LEU A 298 -13.70 -19.57 12.42
C LEU A 298 -14.73 -18.44 12.64
N ILE A 299 -15.44 -18.06 11.58
CA ILE A 299 -16.52 -17.07 11.63
C ILE A 299 -17.87 -17.76 11.47
N THR A 300 -18.74 -17.58 12.46
CA THR A 300 -20.15 -17.97 12.42
C THR A 300 -21.01 -16.70 12.33
N ASN A 301 -21.98 -16.69 11.42
CA ASN A 301 -22.79 -15.51 11.12
C ASN A 301 -23.96 -15.35 12.11
N ARG A 302 -24.77 -16.41 12.33
CA ARG A 302 -25.99 -16.43 13.16
C ARG A 302 -27.13 -15.49 12.73
N LEU A 303 -26.85 -14.49 11.90
CA LEU A 303 -27.78 -13.48 11.40
C LEU A 303 -28.17 -13.68 9.94
N VAL A 304 -28.03 -14.89 9.41
CA VAL A 304 -28.30 -15.18 8.00
C VAL A 304 -29.78 -14.88 7.68
N SER A 305 -30.02 -13.96 6.73
CA SER A 305 -31.34 -13.62 6.20
C SER A 305 -31.27 -13.41 4.68
N LEU A 306 -32.41 -13.32 4.02
CA LEU A 306 -32.50 -12.99 2.60
C LEU A 306 -31.88 -11.61 2.28
N LYS A 307 -31.85 -10.69 3.24
CA LYS A 307 -31.23 -9.36 3.09
C LYS A 307 -29.69 -9.42 3.08
N ASN A 308 -29.10 -10.43 3.72
CA ASN A 308 -27.64 -10.59 3.80
C ASN A 308 -27.03 -11.10 2.49
N ILE A 309 -27.82 -11.72 1.63
CA ILE A 309 -27.37 -12.29 0.36
C ILE A 309 -27.63 -11.27 -0.74
N CYS A 310 -26.62 -10.45 -1.02
CA CYS A 310 -26.67 -9.44 -2.05
C CYS A 310 -26.24 -10.00 -3.41
N ILE A 311 -26.69 -9.38 -4.49
CA ILE A 311 -26.38 -9.77 -5.88
C ILE A 311 -25.64 -8.61 -6.53
N SER A 312 -24.48 -8.85 -7.15
CA SER A 312 -23.70 -7.83 -7.87
C SER A 312 -24.32 -7.44 -9.21
N ALA A 313 -23.82 -6.36 -9.83
CA ALA A 313 -24.20 -5.96 -11.20
C ALA A 313 -23.93 -7.08 -12.23
N GLN A 314 -22.91 -7.91 -12.00
CA GLN A 314 -22.56 -9.08 -12.82
C GLN A 314 -23.43 -10.32 -12.51
N GLY A 315 -24.29 -10.26 -11.48
CA GLY A 315 -25.14 -11.37 -11.05
C GLY A 315 -24.47 -12.38 -10.13
N ASP A 316 -23.36 -12.01 -9.48
CA ASP A 316 -22.65 -12.84 -8.50
C ASP A 316 -23.15 -12.58 -7.08
N VAL A 317 -23.16 -13.62 -6.25
CA VAL A 317 -23.53 -13.52 -4.84
C VAL A 317 -22.43 -12.84 -4.02
N LYS A 318 -22.87 -11.93 -3.14
CA LYS A 318 -22.08 -11.18 -2.17
C LYS A 318 -22.73 -11.27 -0.79
N LEU A 319 -22.11 -12.00 0.14
CA LEU A 319 -22.61 -12.14 1.50
C LEU A 319 -22.20 -10.92 2.36
N ALA A 320 -23.20 -10.25 2.94
CA ALA A 320 -23.04 -9.07 3.78
C ALA A 320 -23.38 -9.33 5.25
N ASN A 321 -22.83 -8.48 6.13
CA ASN A 321 -23.10 -8.47 7.57
C ASN A 321 -22.89 -9.83 8.28
N TYR A 322 -21.82 -10.55 7.94
CA TYR A 322 -21.51 -11.88 8.49
C TYR A 322 -20.68 -11.86 9.78
N GLY A 323 -20.19 -10.70 10.21
CA GLY A 323 -19.20 -10.59 11.29
C GLY A 323 -19.74 -10.07 12.63
N LEU A 324 -21.03 -9.70 12.74
CA LEU A 324 -21.57 -9.06 13.94
C LEU A 324 -21.51 -9.96 15.19
N TYR A 325 -21.81 -11.25 15.03
CA TYR A 325 -21.69 -12.23 16.11
C TYR A 325 -20.24 -12.38 16.60
N TYR A 326 -19.29 -12.50 15.68
CA TYR A 326 -17.86 -12.58 16.00
C TYR A 326 -17.33 -11.32 16.70
N MET A 327 -17.59 -10.13 16.14
CA MET A 327 -17.03 -8.89 16.68
C MET A 327 -17.61 -8.52 18.06
N SER A 328 -18.84 -8.97 18.35
CA SER A 328 -19.50 -8.78 19.65
C SER A 328 -19.13 -9.82 20.71
N GLU A 329 -18.10 -10.64 20.47
CA GLU A 329 -17.69 -11.75 21.32
C GLU A 329 -18.87 -12.71 21.60
N ASN A 330 -19.49 -13.19 20.53
CA ASN A 330 -20.65 -14.08 20.56
C ASN A 330 -21.86 -13.43 21.25
N GLY A 331 -22.06 -12.11 21.06
CA GLY A 331 -23.16 -11.34 21.68
C GLY A 331 -22.89 -10.82 23.09
N ASN A 332 -21.77 -11.17 23.73
CA ASN A 332 -21.46 -10.76 25.11
C ASN A 332 -21.21 -9.26 25.29
N CYS A 333 -20.74 -8.58 24.23
CA CYS A 333 -20.40 -7.16 24.26
C CYS A 333 -21.59 -6.23 23.89
N VAL A 334 -22.79 -6.76 23.65
CA VAL A 334 -23.97 -6.00 23.23
C VAL A 334 -25.21 -6.37 24.03
N ASP A 335 -26.21 -5.48 24.08
CA ASP A 335 -27.44 -5.68 24.86
C ASP A 335 -28.63 -6.25 24.07
N PHE A 336 -28.42 -6.61 22.82
CA PHE A 336 -29.43 -7.17 21.92
C PHE A 336 -29.02 -8.57 21.45
N ALA A 337 -30.00 -9.36 21.01
CA ALA A 337 -29.73 -10.71 20.52
C ALA A 337 -29.09 -10.66 19.13
N VAL A 338 -28.05 -11.45 18.90
CA VAL A 338 -27.27 -11.45 17.66
C VAL A 338 -27.58 -12.72 16.85
N PHE A 339 -28.87 -12.92 16.57
CA PHE A 339 -29.37 -14.01 15.74
C PHE A 339 -30.63 -13.60 14.96
N ASN A 340 -30.94 -14.32 13.88
CA ASN A 340 -32.21 -14.16 13.16
C ASN A 340 -33.18 -15.28 13.55
N LEU A 341 -34.34 -14.93 14.11
CA LEU A 341 -35.36 -15.88 14.57
C LEU A 341 -35.90 -16.77 13.47
N GLU A 342 -36.04 -16.25 12.25
CA GLU A 342 -36.62 -16.99 11.12
C GLU A 342 -35.72 -18.15 10.64
N THR A 343 -34.42 -18.06 10.90
CA THR A 343 -33.41 -18.99 10.36
C THR A 343 -32.61 -19.67 11.47
N LEU A 344 -32.99 -19.49 12.73
CA LEU A 344 -32.28 -19.99 13.89
C LEU A 344 -32.38 -21.53 13.96
N ALA A 345 -31.24 -22.17 14.22
CA ALA A 345 -31.18 -23.63 14.37
C ALA A 345 -31.75 -24.07 15.73
N PRO A 346 -32.43 -25.23 15.82
CA PRO A 346 -33.09 -25.69 17.06
C PRO A 346 -32.16 -25.75 18.26
N GLU A 347 -30.92 -26.25 18.09
CA GLU A 347 -29.95 -26.40 19.18
C GLU A 347 -29.50 -25.07 19.78
N CYS A 348 -29.58 -23.98 19.01
CA CYS A 348 -29.16 -22.68 19.48
C CYS A 348 -30.14 -22.04 20.46
N TYR A 349 -31.43 -22.40 20.38
CA TYR A 349 -32.44 -21.92 21.34
C TYR A 349 -32.14 -22.41 22.76
N ILE A 350 -31.68 -23.66 22.90
CA ILE A 350 -31.36 -24.29 24.19
C ILE A 350 -30.10 -23.66 24.82
N LEU A 351 -29.10 -23.37 24.00
CA LEU A 351 -27.81 -22.82 24.46
C LEU A 351 -27.91 -21.35 24.87
N ASP A 352 -28.64 -20.52 24.10
CA ASP A 352 -28.89 -19.12 24.46
C ASP A 352 -29.78 -19.03 25.71
N PHE A 353 -30.68 -20.00 25.92
CA PHE A 353 -31.49 -20.14 27.13
C PHE A 353 -30.64 -20.40 28.38
N LEU A 354 -29.67 -21.34 28.35
CA LEU A 354 -28.79 -21.62 29.49
C LEU A 354 -27.97 -20.41 29.93
N ASN A 355 -27.48 -19.60 28.99
CA ASN A 355 -26.71 -18.38 29.26
C ASN A 355 -27.52 -17.27 29.94
N THR A 356 -28.85 -17.24 29.81
CA THR A 356 -29.71 -16.23 30.47
C THR A 356 -29.96 -16.51 31.96
N THR A 357 -29.76 -17.76 32.40
CA THR A 357 -30.02 -18.18 33.79
C THR A 357 -28.83 -17.96 34.73
N GLU A 358 -27.59 -17.89 34.22
CA GLU A 358 -26.41 -17.58 35.02
C GLU A 358 -26.12 -16.07 35.08
N ASN A 359 -26.98 -15.31 35.75
CA ASN A 359 -26.63 -13.96 36.15
C ASN A 359 -25.89 -13.98 37.50
N SER A 360 -24.71 -13.37 37.49
CA SER A 360 -23.88 -12.92 38.64
C SER A 360 -23.13 -14.01 39.43
N HIS A 361 -21.80 -13.82 39.54
CA HIS A 361 -20.89 -14.46 40.49
C HIS A 361 -20.19 -15.78 40.10
N ARG A 362 -19.54 -15.87 38.93
CA ARG A 362 -18.29 -16.64 38.84
C ARG A 362 -17.19 -15.86 38.13
N SER A 363 -16.08 -15.71 38.84
CA SER A 363 -14.81 -15.19 38.37
C SER A 363 -14.30 -15.94 37.15
N CYS A 364 -13.76 -15.19 36.19
CA CYS A 364 -13.00 -15.67 35.04
C CYS A 364 -12.03 -16.81 35.41
N SER A 365 -12.32 -18.03 34.99
CA SER A 365 -11.28 -19.04 34.73
C SER A 365 -11.76 -20.21 33.87
N ASN A 366 -13.07 -20.51 33.80
CA ASN A 366 -13.59 -21.65 33.01
C ASN A 366 -14.51 -21.28 31.82
N SER A 367 -14.65 -20.00 31.48
CA SER A 367 -15.58 -19.53 30.42
C SER A 367 -15.08 -19.74 28.98
N GLU A 368 -13.80 -20.08 28.76
CA GLU A 368 -13.26 -20.28 27.40
C GLU A 368 -13.68 -21.62 26.77
N LEU A 369 -13.90 -22.65 27.58
CA LEU A 369 -14.36 -23.98 27.12
C LEU A 369 -15.85 -24.01 26.75
N LEU A 370 -16.71 -23.25 27.43
CA LEU A 370 -18.14 -23.14 27.09
C LEU A 370 -18.38 -22.24 25.85
N ASN A 371 -17.58 -21.18 25.68
CA ASN A 371 -17.70 -20.27 24.54
C ASN A 371 -17.25 -20.88 23.19
N THR A 372 -16.44 -21.93 23.22
CA THR A 372 -15.98 -22.63 22.02
C THR A 372 -17.01 -23.63 21.48
N GLU A 373 -17.92 -24.14 22.33
CA GLU A 373 -19.06 -24.97 21.91
C GLU A 373 -20.25 -24.15 21.34
N LEU A 374 -20.34 -22.85 21.69
CA LEU A 374 -21.42 -21.93 21.29
C LEU A 374 -21.33 -21.39 19.85
N ALA A 375 -20.15 -21.44 19.23
CA ALA A 375 -19.93 -20.98 17.85
C ALA A 375 -19.88 -22.19 16.90
N ASN A 376 -21.03 -22.84 16.71
CA ASN A 376 -21.14 -23.99 15.82
C ASN A 376 -21.47 -23.53 14.39
N PRO A 377 -20.55 -23.60 13.41
CA PRO A 377 -20.84 -23.23 12.02
C PRO A 377 -21.95 -24.08 11.37
N LYS A 378 -22.29 -25.25 11.93
CA LYS A 378 -23.44 -26.05 11.48
C LYS A 378 -24.79 -25.37 11.75
N SER A 379 -24.86 -24.37 12.64
CA SER A 379 -26.07 -23.55 12.78
C SER A 379 -26.33 -22.73 11.51
N ASP A 380 -25.28 -22.24 10.85
CA ASP A 380 -25.41 -21.49 9.60
C ASP A 380 -25.80 -22.42 8.43
N VAL A 381 -25.45 -23.71 8.48
CA VAL A 381 -25.92 -24.72 7.51
C VAL A 381 -27.45 -24.86 7.56
N TRP A 382 -28.02 -24.94 8.77
CA TRP A 382 -29.48 -24.93 8.95
C TRP A 382 -30.09 -23.65 8.40
N ALA A 383 -29.50 -22.50 8.73
CA ALA A 383 -29.98 -21.20 8.28
C ALA A 383 -30.03 -21.11 6.74
N ILE A 384 -29.03 -21.64 6.02
CA ILE A 384 -29.06 -21.73 4.56
C ILE A 384 -30.22 -22.60 4.08
N GLY A 385 -30.49 -23.73 4.74
CA GLY A 385 -31.65 -24.57 4.45
C GLY A 385 -32.97 -23.77 4.54
N CYS A 386 -33.13 -22.99 5.61
CA CYS A 386 -34.25 -22.07 5.79
C CYS A 386 -34.34 -21.03 4.67
N ILE A 387 -33.23 -20.38 4.30
CA ILE A 387 -33.17 -19.39 3.22
C ILE A 387 -33.57 -19.98 1.87
N LEU A 388 -33.08 -21.18 1.55
CA LEU A 388 -33.45 -21.86 0.31
C LEU A 388 -34.95 -22.15 0.29
N VAL A 389 -35.54 -22.65 1.40
CA VAL A 389 -36.99 -22.83 1.50
C VAL A 389 -37.71 -21.50 1.28
N GLN A 390 -37.34 -20.44 2.00
CA GLN A 390 -37.97 -19.13 1.84
C GLN A 390 -37.94 -18.63 0.39
N PHE A 391 -36.77 -18.75 -0.25
CA PHE A 391 -36.58 -18.28 -1.62
C PHE A 391 -37.36 -19.12 -2.64
N PHE A 392 -37.28 -20.46 -2.60
CA PHE A 392 -37.97 -21.33 -3.56
C PHE A 392 -39.49 -21.32 -3.42
N PHE A 393 -40.00 -21.09 -2.22
CA PHE A 393 -41.44 -20.99 -1.95
C PHE A 393 -41.99 -19.57 -2.12
N GLY A 394 -41.15 -18.58 -2.47
CA GLY A 394 -41.58 -17.21 -2.68
C GLY A 394 -42.11 -16.52 -1.42
N LEU A 395 -41.61 -16.92 -0.24
CA LEU A 395 -42.07 -16.40 1.04
C LEU A 395 -41.54 -14.98 1.25
N LYS A 396 -42.44 -14.00 1.33
CA LYS A 396 -42.09 -12.59 1.56
C LYS A 396 -42.38 -12.22 3.01
N ASN A 397 -41.38 -11.68 3.72
CA ASN A 397 -41.50 -11.07 5.06
C ASN A 397 -42.17 -11.99 6.10
N LEU A 398 -41.44 -12.99 6.58
CA LEU A 398 -41.89 -13.90 7.63
C LEU A 398 -41.93 -13.20 8.99
N SER A 399 -43.05 -12.56 9.32
CA SER A 399 -43.25 -11.95 10.65
C SER A 399 -43.63 -13.00 11.71
N LEU A 400 -42.78 -14.01 11.91
CA LEU A 400 -42.98 -15.02 12.96
C LEU A 400 -42.78 -14.38 14.33
N LYS A 401 -43.76 -14.54 15.22
CA LYS A 401 -43.58 -14.10 16.62
C LYS A 401 -42.66 -15.07 17.33
N ALA A 402 -41.79 -14.54 18.19
CA ALA A 402 -40.88 -15.36 18.98
C ALA A 402 -41.62 -16.46 19.76
N GLU A 403 -42.78 -16.15 20.35
CA GLU A 403 -43.63 -17.09 21.11
C GLU A 403 -44.05 -18.30 20.26
N GLU A 404 -44.59 -18.05 19.06
CA GLU A 404 -45.06 -19.09 18.12
C GLU A 404 -43.92 -20.00 17.66
N VAL A 405 -42.73 -19.44 17.44
CA VAL A 405 -41.55 -20.22 17.05
C VAL A 405 -41.08 -21.11 18.19
N ILE A 406 -41.05 -20.60 19.43
CA ILE A 406 -40.62 -21.40 20.58
C ILE A 406 -41.59 -22.55 20.86
N GLU A 407 -42.90 -22.27 20.83
CA GLU A 407 -43.94 -23.31 21.02
C GLU A 407 -43.77 -24.44 20.01
N LYS A 408 -43.62 -24.11 18.72
CA LYS A 408 -43.39 -25.12 17.67
C LYS A 408 -42.03 -25.82 17.82
N MET A 409 -41.00 -25.15 18.31
CA MET A 409 -39.68 -25.77 18.52
C MET A 409 -39.71 -26.89 19.57
N ILE A 410 -40.65 -26.87 20.53
CA ILE A 410 -40.84 -27.98 21.48
C ILE A 410 -41.32 -29.24 20.74
N GLU A 411 -42.13 -29.07 19.70
CA GLU A 411 -42.68 -30.14 18.86
C GLU A 411 -41.69 -30.62 17.79
N VAL A 412 -40.46 -30.07 17.69
CA VAL A 412 -39.51 -30.39 16.61
C VAL A 412 -39.20 -31.89 16.51
N ASN A 413 -39.22 -32.60 17.64
CA ASN A 413 -38.97 -34.05 17.70
C ASN A 413 -40.14 -34.89 17.18
N ASP A 414 -41.33 -34.30 17.04
CA ASP A 414 -42.53 -34.97 16.52
C ASP A 414 -42.53 -35.03 14.98
N PHE A 415 -41.59 -34.34 14.31
CA PHE A 415 -41.47 -34.32 12.86
C PHE A 415 -40.45 -35.36 12.35
N SER A 416 -40.81 -36.06 11.26
CA SER A 416 -39.93 -37.05 10.61
C SER A 416 -38.70 -36.45 9.93
N SER A 417 -38.73 -35.15 9.61
CA SER A 417 -37.59 -34.44 9.03
C SER A 417 -37.64 -32.95 9.38
N GLY A 418 -36.48 -32.31 9.49
CA GLY A 418 -36.42 -30.86 9.73
C GLY A 418 -36.97 -30.05 8.55
N TYR A 419 -37.01 -30.63 7.35
CA TYR A 419 -37.70 -30.04 6.20
C TYR A 419 -39.20 -29.93 6.43
N ASP A 420 -39.85 -30.99 6.90
CA ASP A 420 -41.29 -30.97 7.16
C ASP A 420 -41.63 -30.03 8.32
N PHE A 421 -40.78 -29.98 9.35
CA PHE A 421 -40.89 -29.00 10.44
C PHE A 421 -40.86 -27.56 9.92
N ILE A 422 -39.87 -27.18 9.10
CA ILE A 422 -39.76 -25.80 8.59
C ILE A 422 -40.94 -25.43 7.68
N LEU A 423 -41.44 -26.37 6.87
CA LEU A 423 -42.63 -26.12 6.05
C LEU A 423 -43.86 -25.82 6.92
N ASP A 424 -44.05 -26.57 8.00
CA ASP A 424 -45.13 -26.34 8.96
C ASP A 424 -44.94 -25.02 9.73
N LEU A 425 -43.72 -24.73 10.18
CA LEU A 425 -43.36 -23.47 10.86
C LEU A 425 -43.69 -22.25 9.99
N TYR A 426 -43.42 -22.32 8.69
CA TYR A 426 -43.72 -21.23 7.75
C TYR A 426 -45.17 -21.24 7.22
N GLY A 427 -46.01 -22.21 7.62
CA GLY A 427 -47.39 -22.31 7.16
C GLY A 427 -47.50 -22.63 5.66
N ILE A 428 -46.65 -23.51 5.14
CA ILE A 428 -46.69 -23.96 3.74
C ILE A 428 -47.60 -25.18 3.60
N ASP A 429 -48.75 -24.98 2.96
CA ASP A 429 -49.72 -26.06 2.70
C ASP A 429 -49.21 -27.09 1.68
N GLN A 430 -49.73 -28.32 1.77
CA GLN A 430 -49.37 -29.44 0.89
C GLN A 430 -49.55 -29.14 -0.62
N ALA A 431 -50.53 -28.32 -0.99
CA ALA A 431 -50.77 -27.93 -2.38
C ALA A 431 -49.62 -27.05 -2.95
N LYS A 432 -49.08 -26.12 -2.13
CA LYS A 432 -47.92 -25.30 -2.50
C LYS A 432 -46.64 -26.13 -2.50
N LYS A 433 -46.50 -27.05 -1.54
CA LYS A 433 -45.41 -28.05 -1.49
C LYS A 433 -45.28 -28.82 -2.79
N ASN A 434 -46.36 -29.48 -3.21
CA ASN A 434 -46.36 -30.28 -4.43
C ASN A 434 -46.05 -29.44 -5.69
N LEU A 435 -46.60 -28.22 -5.79
CA LEU A 435 -46.36 -27.34 -6.94
C LEU A 435 -44.89 -26.94 -7.09
N VAL A 436 -44.22 -26.61 -5.99
CA VAL A 436 -42.81 -26.23 -5.99
C VAL A 436 -41.93 -27.44 -6.25
N GLU A 437 -42.20 -28.58 -5.59
CA GLU A 437 -41.46 -29.82 -5.79
C GLU A 437 -41.49 -30.29 -7.27
N HIS A 438 -42.60 -30.08 -7.98
CA HIS A 438 -42.69 -30.36 -9.42
C HIS A 438 -41.89 -29.39 -10.30
N LYS A 439 -41.62 -28.17 -9.85
CA LYS A 439 -40.92 -27.12 -10.61
C LYS A 439 -39.41 -27.05 -10.30
N THR A 440 -38.96 -27.62 -9.19
CA THR A 440 -37.55 -27.55 -8.76
C THR A 440 -36.78 -28.81 -9.17
N SER A 441 -35.49 -28.65 -9.52
CA SER A 441 -34.59 -29.78 -9.74
C SER A 441 -34.46 -30.65 -8.49
N SER A 442 -34.23 -31.95 -8.71
CA SER A 442 -33.98 -32.95 -7.67
C SER A 442 -32.81 -32.55 -6.75
N ILE A 443 -31.83 -31.82 -7.27
CA ILE A 443 -30.66 -31.35 -6.53
C ILE A 443 -31.06 -30.40 -5.40
N TYR A 444 -31.95 -29.43 -5.66
CA TYR A 444 -32.31 -28.42 -4.67
C TYR A 444 -32.98 -29.05 -3.45
N LEU A 445 -33.92 -29.97 -3.67
CA LEU A 445 -34.63 -30.66 -2.59
C LEU A 445 -33.70 -31.58 -1.80
N LYS A 446 -32.78 -32.30 -2.46
CA LYS A 446 -31.74 -33.09 -1.78
C LYS A 446 -30.87 -32.22 -0.88
N LEU A 447 -30.44 -31.06 -1.37
CA LEU A 447 -29.62 -30.11 -0.61
C LEU A 447 -30.38 -29.53 0.58
N ILE A 448 -31.60 -29.04 0.39
CA ILE A 448 -32.43 -28.46 1.46
C ILE A 448 -32.63 -29.49 2.58
N LYS A 449 -33.00 -30.72 2.25
CA LYS A 449 -33.19 -31.80 3.24
C LYS A 449 -31.91 -32.11 4.01
N LYS A 450 -30.75 -32.03 3.34
CA LYS A 450 -29.45 -32.25 3.99
C LYS A 450 -29.10 -31.10 4.95
N CYS A 451 -29.37 -29.85 4.57
CA CYS A 451 -29.20 -28.69 5.45
C CYS A 451 -30.10 -28.75 6.69
N LEU A 452 -31.37 -29.13 6.49
CA LEU A 452 -32.40 -29.19 7.54
C LEU A 452 -32.40 -30.54 8.28
N THR A 453 -31.21 -31.00 8.67
CA THR A 453 -31.04 -32.13 9.58
C THR A 453 -31.19 -31.61 11.02
N ILE A 454 -32.15 -32.16 11.79
CA ILE A 454 -32.49 -31.66 13.14
C ILE A 454 -31.29 -31.82 14.07
N ASP A 455 -30.74 -33.03 14.19
CA ASP A 455 -29.58 -33.30 15.02
C ASP A 455 -28.32 -32.59 14.47
N SER A 456 -27.75 -31.70 15.27
CA SER A 456 -26.52 -30.95 14.93
C SER A 456 -25.29 -31.86 14.77
N ALA A 457 -25.25 -33.03 15.41
CA ALA A 457 -24.16 -33.99 15.26
C ALA A 457 -24.15 -34.59 13.85
N GLU A 458 -25.32 -34.98 13.34
CA GLU A 458 -25.53 -35.58 12.02
C GLU A 458 -25.62 -34.56 10.88
N ARG A 459 -25.90 -33.30 11.19
CA ARG A 459 -25.92 -32.21 10.19
C ARG A 459 -24.52 -32.05 9.59
N PRO A 460 -24.37 -31.94 8.26
CA PRO A 460 -23.05 -31.83 7.65
C PRO A 460 -22.37 -30.50 8.01
N ASN A 461 -21.05 -30.50 8.00
CA ASN A 461 -20.29 -29.24 7.94
C ASN A 461 -20.25 -28.68 6.50
N PHE A 462 -19.78 -27.44 6.33
CA PHE A 462 -19.72 -26.79 5.02
C PHE A 462 -18.88 -27.57 3.99
N ARG A 463 -17.79 -28.22 4.40
CA ARG A 463 -16.93 -28.98 3.50
C ARG A 463 -17.64 -30.23 2.98
N GLU A 464 -18.33 -30.96 3.85
CA GLU A 464 -19.18 -32.09 3.51
C GLU A 464 -20.36 -31.68 2.62
N LEU A 465 -20.97 -30.54 2.92
CA LEU A 465 -22.11 -30.01 2.17
C LEU A 465 -21.71 -29.57 0.74
N THR A 466 -20.58 -28.88 0.58
CA THR A 466 -20.04 -28.52 -0.74
C THR A 466 -19.68 -29.77 -1.54
N ASN A 467 -18.98 -30.74 -0.94
CA ASN A 467 -18.66 -32.01 -1.60
C ASN A 467 -19.92 -32.79 -2.04
N PHE A 468 -20.97 -32.76 -1.21
CA PHE A 468 -22.26 -33.36 -1.55
C PHE A 468 -22.91 -32.66 -2.75
N PHE A 469 -22.88 -31.33 -2.77
CA PHE A 469 -23.41 -30.53 -3.88
C PHE A 469 -22.65 -30.78 -5.19
N ASP A 470 -21.31 -30.80 -5.16
CA ASP A 470 -20.47 -31.11 -6.31
C ASP A 470 -20.75 -32.51 -6.86
N LYS A 471 -20.95 -33.48 -5.97
CA LYS A 471 -21.37 -34.83 -6.36
C LYS A 471 -22.71 -34.82 -7.08
N CYS A 472 -23.71 -34.11 -6.56
CA CYS A 472 -25.01 -33.96 -7.23
C CYS A 472 -24.90 -33.30 -8.61
N LEU A 473 -24.05 -32.27 -8.76
CA LEU A 473 -23.80 -31.65 -10.07
C LEU A 473 -23.18 -32.65 -11.07
N SER A 474 -22.20 -33.44 -10.61
CA SER A 474 -21.54 -34.44 -11.44
C SER A 474 -22.47 -35.57 -11.89
N GLU A 475 -23.38 -36.01 -11.00
CA GLU A 475 -24.39 -37.02 -11.29
C GLU A 475 -25.38 -36.54 -12.38
N GLU A 476 -25.71 -35.26 -12.40
CA GLU A 476 -26.57 -34.64 -13.42
C GLU A 476 -25.80 -34.14 -14.67
N LYS A 477 -24.50 -34.46 -14.79
CA LYS A 477 -23.60 -34.03 -15.89
C LYS A 477 -23.52 -32.50 -16.09
N ILE A 478 -23.74 -31.74 -15.02
CA ILE A 478 -23.59 -30.29 -15.03
C ILE A 478 -22.10 -30.01 -14.76
N GLY A 479 -21.44 -29.33 -15.69
CA GLY A 479 -20.04 -28.94 -15.52
C GLY A 479 -19.88 -28.04 -14.29
N ALA A 480 -18.75 -28.16 -13.59
CA ALA A 480 -18.41 -27.26 -12.50
C ALA A 480 -18.52 -25.81 -13.00
N PHE A 481 -19.08 -24.92 -12.19
CA PHE A 481 -19.10 -23.50 -12.50
C PHE A 481 -17.65 -23.03 -12.55
N CYS A 482 -17.13 -22.81 -13.77
CA CYS A 482 -15.75 -22.41 -13.99
C CYS A 482 -15.42 -21.23 -13.10
N GLU A 483 -14.49 -21.45 -12.18
CA GLU A 483 -13.86 -20.36 -11.47
C GLU A 483 -13.09 -19.53 -12.51
N ASN A 484 -13.40 -18.23 -12.59
CA ASN A 484 -12.30 -17.27 -12.73
C ASN A 484 -11.33 -17.68 -11.64
N LYS A 485 -10.23 -18.35 -12.03
CA LYS A 485 -9.22 -18.93 -11.13
C LYS A 485 -9.14 -18.01 -9.92
N CYS A 486 -9.75 -18.41 -8.81
CA CYS A 486 -9.37 -17.83 -7.54
C CYS A 486 -7.88 -18.10 -7.54
N ALA A 487 -7.09 -17.03 -7.61
CA ALA A 487 -5.67 -17.15 -7.47
C ALA A 487 -5.51 -18.06 -6.26
N GLY A 488 -5.04 -19.29 -6.50
CA GLY A 488 -4.66 -20.15 -5.40
C GLY A 488 -3.75 -19.31 -4.52
N LYS A 489 -3.54 -19.72 -3.29
CA LYS A 489 -2.44 -19.20 -2.48
C LYS A 489 -1.08 -19.48 -3.15
N LYS A 490 -0.83 -19.05 -4.40
CA LYS A 490 0.45 -18.51 -4.79
C LYS A 490 0.66 -17.40 -3.78
N LYS A 491 1.65 -17.57 -2.91
CA LYS A 491 2.30 -16.49 -2.16
C LYS A 491 2.66 -15.39 -3.17
N LEU A 492 1.68 -14.59 -3.57
CA LEU A 492 1.88 -13.38 -4.35
C LEU A 492 2.53 -12.40 -3.37
N ASN A 493 3.60 -11.75 -3.84
CA ASN A 493 4.53 -10.90 -3.10
C ASN A 493 3.95 -10.28 -1.81
N LEU A 494 4.73 -10.24 -0.74
CA LEU A 494 4.45 -9.57 0.55
C LEU A 494 3.72 -8.21 0.40
N PHE A 495 3.99 -7.51 -0.70
CA PHE A 495 3.47 -6.19 -1.06
C PHE A 495 2.29 -6.19 -2.06
N ARG A 496 2.02 -7.30 -2.76
CA ARG A 496 0.86 -7.45 -3.69
C ARG A 496 -0.45 -7.74 -2.96
N ASN A 497 -0.43 -8.42 -1.82
CA ASN A 497 -1.65 -8.77 -1.08
C ASN A 497 -2.40 -7.56 -0.50
N GLY A 498 -1.83 -6.35 -0.58
CA GLY A 498 -2.46 -5.09 -0.14
C GLY A 498 -2.84 -4.13 -1.27
N VAL A 499 -2.67 -4.51 -2.55
CA VAL A 499 -2.83 -3.61 -3.69
C VAL A 499 -3.70 -4.27 -4.77
N LYS A 500 -4.80 -3.62 -5.15
CA LYS A 500 -5.65 -4.04 -6.27
C LYS A 500 -5.19 -3.33 -7.55
N PHE A 501 -4.94 -4.09 -8.64
CA PHE A 501 -4.56 -3.52 -9.93
C PHE A 501 -5.78 -3.35 -10.83
N CYS A 502 -5.85 -2.23 -11.55
CA CYS A 502 -6.75 -2.10 -12.70
C CYS A 502 -6.15 -2.92 -13.85
N GLU A 503 -6.84 -3.99 -14.26
CA GLU A 503 -6.35 -4.97 -15.24
C GLU A 503 -6.78 -4.68 -16.69
N SER A 504 -7.84 -3.89 -16.94
CA SER A 504 -8.28 -3.55 -18.31
C SER A 504 -9.11 -2.25 -18.37
N LEU A 505 -9.19 -1.66 -19.57
CA LEU A 505 -10.15 -0.60 -19.93
C LEU A 505 -11.40 -1.16 -20.65
N ASP A 506 -11.42 -2.48 -20.91
CA ASP A 506 -12.32 -3.12 -21.90
C ASP A 506 -13.57 -3.78 -21.28
N ASP A 507 -13.67 -3.88 -19.96
CA ASP A 507 -14.90 -4.34 -19.31
C ASP A 507 -15.87 -3.15 -19.18
N GLY A 508 -16.76 -3.03 -20.16
CA GLY A 508 -17.68 -1.90 -20.31
C GLY A 508 -18.37 -1.44 -19.02
N GLU A 509 -18.03 -0.21 -18.61
CA GLU A 509 -18.71 0.63 -17.61
C GLU A 509 -18.64 0.16 -16.14
N GLU A 510 -17.44 0.05 -15.56
CA GLU A 510 -17.29 0.18 -14.10
C GLU A 510 -16.98 1.65 -13.73
N ASP A 511 -17.77 2.20 -12.79
CA ASP A 511 -17.53 3.50 -12.15
C ASP A 511 -16.05 3.62 -11.75
N ILE A 512 -15.38 4.70 -12.19
CA ILE A 512 -13.93 4.91 -12.02
C ILE A 512 -13.50 4.82 -10.55
N LEU A 513 -14.42 5.11 -9.61
CA LEU A 513 -14.20 4.93 -8.18
C LEU A 513 -13.82 3.49 -7.82
N TRP A 514 -14.48 2.50 -8.43
CA TRP A 514 -14.31 1.08 -8.08
C TRP A 514 -13.17 0.38 -8.82
N GLN A 515 -12.47 1.13 -9.68
CA GLN A 515 -11.13 0.77 -10.13
C GLN A 515 -10.11 0.85 -8.98
N LEU A 516 -10.38 1.71 -7.98
CA LEU A 516 -9.65 1.73 -6.72
C LEU A 516 -10.16 0.62 -5.78
N GLY A 517 -9.32 0.21 -4.84
CA GLY A 517 -9.71 -0.67 -3.75
C GLY A 517 -10.73 0.00 -2.81
N VAL A 518 -11.62 -0.78 -2.19
CA VAL A 518 -12.67 -0.25 -1.30
C VAL A 518 -12.08 0.58 -0.15
N ASN A 519 -10.92 0.18 0.37
CA ASN A 519 -10.19 0.93 1.41
C ASN A 519 -9.65 2.27 0.90
N GLU A 520 -9.19 2.35 -0.35
CA GLU A 520 -8.72 3.59 -0.98
C GLU A 520 -9.88 4.57 -1.19
N VAL A 521 -11.01 4.07 -1.70
CA VAL A 521 -12.25 4.86 -1.85
C VAL A 521 -12.70 5.41 -0.51
N TYR A 522 -12.71 4.59 0.54
CA TYR A 522 -13.08 5.03 1.87
C TYR A 522 -12.10 6.07 2.46
N PHE A 523 -10.80 5.89 2.24
CA PHE A 523 -9.79 6.87 2.66
C PHE A 523 -10.04 8.23 2.00
N LEU A 524 -10.25 8.26 0.68
CA LEU A 524 -10.54 9.49 -0.07
C LEU A 524 -11.90 10.09 0.30
N TRP A 525 -12.91 9.26 0.60
CA TRP A 525 -14.20 9.71 1.09
C TRP A 525 -14.08 10.45 2.44
N LYS A 526 -13.25 9.95 3.37
CA LYS A 526 -12.97 10.67 4.63
C LYS A 526 -12.33 12.05 4.39
N LEU A 527 -11.40 12.14 3.43
CA LEU A 527 -10.77 13.42 3.05
C LEU A 527 -11.77 14.38 2.40
N ALA A 528 -12.77 13.86 1.67
CA ALA A 528 -13.88 14.62 1.12
C ALA A 528 -14.93 15.03 2.17
N ALA A 529 -14.54 15.18 3.44
CA ALA A 529 -15.41 15.49 4.57
C ALA A 529 -16.55 14.47 4.81
N GLY A 530 -16.34 13.22 4.40
CA GLY A 530 -17.23 12.11 4.71
C GLY A 530 -17.28 11.83 6.21
N ASP A 531 -18.50 11.86 6.76
CA ASP A 531 -18.74 11.62 8.19
C ASP A 531 -19.89 10.63 8.41
N CYS A 532 -19.64 9.59 9.22
CA CYS A 532 -20.62 8.53 9.48
C CYS A 532 -21.84 9.05 10.23
N LEU A 533 -21.64 9.95 11.20
CA LEU A 533 -22.73 10.49 12.01
C LEU A 533 -23.63 11.40 11.16
N GLN A 534 -23.04 12.26 10.35
CA GLN A 534 -23.74 13.13 9.41
C GLN A 534 -24.50 12.31 8.37
N THR A 535 -23.92 11.21 7.87
CA THR A 535 -24.59 10.29 6.94
C THR A 535 -25.88 9.74 7.55
N LEU A 536 -25.86 9.34 8.83
CA LEU A 536 -27.07 8.91 9.54
C LEU A 536 -28.07 10.05 9.78
N LYS A 537 -27.59 11.28 10.02
CA LYS A 537 -28.45 12.47 10.21
C LYS A 537 -29.22 12.78 8.94
N THR A 538 -28.51 12.86 7.82
CA THR A 538 -29.07 13.22 6.50
C THR A 538 -30.09 12.19 6.03
N ASN A 539 -29.86 10.90 6.32
CA ASN A 539 -30.81 9.83 6.00
C ASN A 539 -32.01 9.76 6.98
N GLY A 540 -32.14 10.69 7.93
CA GLY A 540 -33.29 10.78 8.85
C GLY A 540 -33.36 9.70 9.92
N ARG A 541 -32.30 8.89 10.11
CA ARG A 541 -32.33 7.69 10.98
C ARG A 541 -31.72 7.87 12.37
N LEU A 542 -31.36 9.10 12.74
CA LEU A 542 -30.97 9.43 14.11
C LEU A 542 -32.17 9.72 15.03
N LYS A 543 -33.35 9.94 14.47
CA LYS A 543 -34.59 10.12 15.22
C LYS A 543 -35.43 8.85 15.16
N THR A 544 -35.54 8.19 16.32
CA THR A 544 -36.67 7.39 16.81
C THR A 544 -37.06 6.13 16.03
N THR A 545 -37.15 5.03 16.80
CA THR A 545 -37.63 3.67 16.49
C THR A 545 -36.67 2.80 15.69
N LEU A 546 -35.78 2.09 16.41
CA LEU A 546 -35.12 0.88 15.90
C LEU A 546 -35.93 -0.34 16.39
N SER A 547 -35.99 -1.38 15.57
CA SER A 547 -36.86 -2.56 15.75
C SER A 547 -36.54 -3.35 17.02
N SER A 548 -37.58 -3.87 17.66
CA SER A 548 -37.50 -4.76 18.83
C SER A 548 -36.80 -6.07 18.48
N ILE A 549 -35.77 -6.46 19.23
CA ILE A 549 -35.23 -7.83 19.20
C ILE A 549 -35.55 -8.47 20.55
N HIS A 550 -36.22 -9.63 20.49
CA HIS A 550 -36.64 -10.40 21.65
C HIS A 550 -35.44 -10.87 22.47
N LYS A 551 -35.45 -10.63 23.79
CA LYS A 551 -34.69 -11.42 24.75
C LYS A 551 -35.61 -12.52 25.25
N PHE A 552 -35.19 -13.78 25.14
CA PHE A 552 -35.92 -14.89 25.74
C PHE A 552 -35.77 -14.81 27.28
N SER A 553 -36.88 -14.90 28.00
CA SER A 553 -36.88 -15.13 29.44
C SER A 553 -37.04 -16.61 29.76
N VAL A 554 -36.74 -16.93 31.00
CA VAL A 554 -36.58 -18.29 31.53
C VAL A 554 -37.88 -19.11 31.41
N TYR A 555 -37.83 -20.23 30.70
CA TYR A 555 -38.74 -21.37 30.85
C TYR A 555 -38.32 -22.21 32.05
N THR A 556 -39.24 -22.44 32.99
CA THR A 556 -39.06 -23.47 34.03
C THR A 556 -40.11 -24.55 33.83
N GLN A 557 -39.68 -25.81 33.84
CA GLN A 557 -40.59 -26.95 33.83
C GLN A 557 -41.21 -27.09 35.22
N ALA A 558 -42.50 -26.81 35.36
CA ALA A 558 -43.27 -27.14 36.56
C ALA A 558 -43.99 -28.50 36.37
N GLU A 559 -44.28 -29.18 37.47
CA GLU A 559 -44.82 -30.56 37.49
C GLU A 559 -46.17 -30.74 36.75
N ASN A 560 -46.86 -29.65 36.37
CA ASN A 560 -48.16 -29.67 35.69
C ASN A 560 -48.19 -28.89 34.34
N GLY A 561 -47.03 -28.58 33.74
CA GLY A 561 -46.94 -27.85 32.47
C GLY A 561 -45.86 -26.75 32.48
N PHE A 562 -45.51 -26.24 31.30
CA PHE A 562 -44.55 -25.14 31.16
C PHE A 562 -45.17 -23.81 31.63
N GLU A 563 -44.63 -23.19 32.69
CA GLU A 563 -45.01 -21.82 33.04
C GLU A 563 -44.28 -20.81 32.14
N HIS A 564 -45.03 -19.84 31.63
CA HIS A 564 -44.54 -18.81 30.71
C HIS A 564 -43.73 -17.76 31.48
N GLY A 565 -42.42 -17.68 31.24
CA GLY A 565 -41.62 -16.52 31.63
C GLY A 565 -42.12 -15.27 30.88
N LYS A 566 -42.36 -14.17 31.60
CA LYS A 566 -42.75 -12.89 30.98
C LYS A 566 -41.63 -12.40 30.06
N LEU A 567 -41.94 -12.09 28.79
CA LEU A 567 -41.06 -11.29 27.94
C LEU A 567 -40.77 -9.96 28.64
N ILE A 568 -39.49 -9.57 28.74
CA ILE A 568 -39.14 -8.23 29.24
C ILE A 568 -39.49 -7.25 28.11
N HIS A 569 -40.57 -6.50 28.28
CA HIS A 569 -40.91 -5.39 27.38
C HIS A 569 -39.98 -4.20 27.60
N GLU A 570 -39.50 -3.68 26.47
CA GLU A 570 -39.12 -2.29 26.18
C GLU A 570 -38.08 -1.61 27.09
N GLU A 571 -36.84 -1.57 26.60
CA GLU A 571 -35.96 -0.42 26.79
C GLU A 571 -35.49 0.07 25.41
N GLU A 572 -35.24 1.38 25.28
CA GLU A 572 -34.91 2.09 24.03
C GLU A 572 -33.95 1.29 23.13
N SER A 573 -34.37 1.05 21.90
CA SER A 573 -33.75 0.14 20.93
C SER A 573 -32.27 0.44 20.66
N LYS A 574 -31.37 -0.55 20.84
CA LYS A 574 -29.90 -0.41 20.78
C LYS A 574 -29.24 -0.88 19.47
N PHE A 575 -30.00 -1.47 18.52
CA PHE A 575 -29.51 -2.03 17.25
C PHE A 575 -30.48 -1.77 16.08
N ASN A 576 -29.94 -1.50 14.89
CA ASN A 576 -30.70 -1.38 13.64
C ASN A 576 -30.05 -2.28 12.57
N ASP A 577 -30.80 -3.22 11.99
CA ASP A 577 -30.34 -4.15 10.95
C ASP A 577 -30.23 -3.49 9.56
N GLN A 578 -30.76 -2.27 9.39
CA GLN A 578 -30.76 -1.57 8.11
C GLN A 578 -29.42 -0.91 7.82
N ILE A 579 -28.78 -1.37 6.74
CA ILE A 579 -27.58 -0.73 6.18
C ILE A 579 -27.98 0.60 5.54
N VAL A 580 -27.27 1.67 5.89
CA VAL A 580 -27.43 2.99 5.29
C VAL A 580 -26.36 3.19 4.22
N PRO A 581 -26.74 3.44 2.95
CA PRO A 581 -25.75 3.72 1.91
C PRO A 581 -25.07 5.06 2.17
N VAL A 582 -23.76 5.09 1.96
CA VAL A 582 -22.93 6.30 2.07
C VAL A 582 -22.87 6.98 0.71
N SER A 583 -23.20 8.27 0.64
CA SER A 583 -23.10 9.05 -0.60
C SER A 583 -21.63 9.26 -0.98
N LEU A 584 -21.32 8.94 -2.24
CA LEU A 584 -20.02 9.17 -2.87
C LEU A 584 -20.06 10.32 -3.90
N ASP A 585 -21.17 11.07 -3.97
CA ASP A 585 -21.44 12.05 -5.04
C ASP A 585 -20.42 13.19 -5.08
N GLN A 586 -19.95 13.64 -3.91
CA GLN A 586 -18.92 14.68 -3.83
C GLN A 586 -17.59 14.19 -4.42
N LEU A 587 -17.24 12.93 -4.16
CA LEU A 587 -16.02 12.32 -4.68
C LEU A 587 -16.14 12.08 -6.20
N ARG A 588 -17.30 11.57 -6.68
CA ARG A 588 -17.60 11.41 -8.11
C ARG A 588 -17.45 12.73 -8.87
N LYS A 589 -18.12 13.80 -8.41
CA LYS A 589 -18.04 15.13 -9.03
C LYS A 589 -16.62 15.67 -9.06
N ARG A 590 -15.82 15.40 -8.03
CA ARG A 590 -14.41 15.83 -8.01
C ARG A 590 -13.58 15.05 -9.01
N PHE A 591 -13.79 13.73 -9.11
CA PHE A 591 -13.04 12.87 -10.05
C PHE A 591 -13.37 13.18 -11.51
N GLU A 592 -14.60 13.58 -11.83
CA GLU A 592 -15.00 14.03 -13.17
C GLU A 592 -14.19 15.25 -13.67
N LEU A 593 -13.71 16.09 -12.76
CA LEU A 593 -12.91 17.27 -13.08
C LEU A 593 -11.42 16.96 -13.29
N LEU A 594 -10.97 15.77 -12.89
CA LEU A 594 -9.56 15.39 -12.90
C LEU A 594 -9.15 14.76 -14.24
N SER A 595 -7.89 14.97 -14.60
CA SER A 595 -7.30 14.31 -15.77
C SER A 595 -7.24 12.80 -15.58
N LYS A 596 -7.73 12.04 -16.57
CA LYS A 596 -7.66 10.56 -16.57
C LYS A 596 -6.24 10.01 -16.39
N LYS A 597 -5.20 10.81 -16.69
CA LYS A 597 -3.79 10.44 -16.48
C LYS A 597 -3.46 10.15 -15.01
N ILE A 598 -4.17 10.73 -14.04
CA ILE A 598 -3.93 10.51 -12.59
C ILE A 598 -4.16 9.05 -12.21
N PHE A 599 -5.16 8.41 -12.83
CA PHE A 599 -5.51 7.01 -12.56
C PHE A 599 -4.56 6.00 -13.23
N PHE A 600 -3.77 6.48 -14.21
CA PHE A 600 -2.87 5.65 -15.02
C PHE A 600 -1.51 6.34 -15.22
N PRO A 601 -0.73 6.57 -14.15
CA PRO A 601 0.58 7.21 -14.26
C PRO A 601 1.56 6.30 -15.02
N LEU A 602 2.27 6.86 -16.00
CA LEU A 602 3.34 6.16 -16.71
C LEU A 602 4.60 6.13 -15.83
N LEU A 603 5.06 4.95 -15.44
CA LEU A 603 6.21 4.80 -14.53
C LEU A 603 7.59 4.95 -15.22
N GLU A 604 7.65 4.79 -16.55
CA GLU A 604 8.93 4.72 -17.30
C GLU A 604 9.33 6.04 -17.96
N PHE A 605 8.36 6.91 -18.23
CA PHE A 605 8.61 8.21 -18.83
C PHE A 605 8.57 9.28 -17.75
N LYS A 606 9.54 10.21 -17.76
CA LYS A 606 9.47 11.50 -17.04
C LYS A 606 8.37 12.42 -17.60
N ALA A 607 7.23 11.85 -18.00
CA ALA A 607 6.18 12.53 -18.73
C ALA A 607 5.65 13.69 -17.88
N ASP A 608 5.64 14.87 -18.49
CA ASP A 608 5.06 16.15 -18.11
C ASP A 608 4.75 16.35 -16.62
N LYS A 609 5.52 17.28 -16.02
CA LYS A 609 5.31 17.84 -14.68
C LYS A 609 3.81 17.97 -14.39
N PHE A 610 3.33 17.12 -13.50
CA PHE A 610 1.94 17.11 -13.07
C PHE A 610 1.59 18.44 -12.38
N GLU A 611 0.36 18.92 -12.53
CA GLU A 611 -0.15 20.18 -11.94
C GLU A 611 -0.05 20.24 -10.39
N VAL A 612 0.35 19.14 -9.75
CA VAL A 612 0.45 18.99 -8.30
C VAL A 612 1.80 19.47 -7.73
N GLU A 613 2.75 19.94 -8.55
CA GLU A 613 4.02 20.54 -8.09
C GLU A 613 3.78 21.68 -7.08
N ASN A 614 2.74 22.50 -7.29
CA ASN A 614 2.40 23.61 -6.40
C ASN A 614 1.94 23.14 -5.00
N ILE A 615 1.22 22.01 -4.92
CA ILE A 615 0.74 21.43 -3.66
C ILE A 615 1.88 20.68 -2.96
N GLN A 616 2.79 20.06 -3.72
CA GLN A 616 3.95 19.37 -3.17
C GLN A 616 4.89 20.30 -2.38
N LEU A 617 4.89 21.60 -2.69
CA LEU A 617 5.63 22.63 -1.94
C LEU A 617 4.98 23.00 -0.59
N GLN A 618 3.75 22.56 -0.35
CA GLN A 618 3.04 22.84 0.91
C GLN A 618 3.52 21.92 2.05
N PRO A 619 3.37 22.37 3.31
CA PRO A 619 3.46 21.53 4.50
C PRO A 619 2.81 20.15 4.38
N VAL A 620 3.43 19.11 4.97
CA VAL A 620 2.95 17.70 4.91
C VAL A 620 1.51 17.57 5.38
N ASN A 621 1.13 18.25 6.45
CA ASN A 621 -0.23 18.25 6.99
C ASN A 621 -1.26 18.79 5.98
N ILE A 622 -0.90 19.75 5.13
CA ILE A 622 -1.79 20.24 4.06
C ILE A 622 -1.88 19.21 2.94
N ARG A 623 -0.73 18.61 2.58
CA ARG A 623 -0.65 17.57 1.55
C ARG A 623 -1.44 16.30 1.91
N GLU A 624 -1.45 15.90 3.18
CA GLU A 624 -2.23 14.76 3.68
C GLU A 624 -3.74 14.99 3.65
N LEU A 625 -4.19 16.26 3.66
CA LEU A 625 -5.60 16.64 3.60
C LEU A 625 -6.10 16.91 2.17
N ASP A 626 -5.19 17.08 1.20
CA ASP A 626 -5.56 17.34 -0.19
C ASP A 626 -5.96 16.06 -0.93
N ILE A 627 -7.20 16.02 -1.40
CA ILE A 627 -7.80 14.82 -2.02
C ILE A 627 -7.09 14.45 -3.32
N ASP A 628 -6.73 15.44 -4.14
CA ASP A 628 -6.21 15.21 -5.49
C ASP A 628 -4.75 14.74 -5.41
N TYR A 629 -3.98 15.35 -4.51
CA TYR A 629 -2.64 14.90 -4.18
C TYR A 629 -2.65 13.50 -3.59
N GLN A 630 -3.52 13.22 -2.61
CA GLN A 630 -3.60 11.89 -2.01
C GLN A 630 -4.03 10.82 -3.02
N LEU A 631 -4.98 11.11 -3.92
CA LEU A 631 -5.35 10.20 -5.01
C LEU A 631 -4.12 9.87 -5.89
N TYR A 632 -3.41 10.89 -6.35
CA TYR A 632 -2.19 10.70 -7.16
C TYR A 632 -1.15 9.84 -6.41
N ARG A 633 -0.88 10.15 -5.13
CA ARG A 633 0.09 9.42 -4.31
C ARG A 633 -0.32 7.98 -4.03
N ILE A 634 -1.60 7.73 -3.78
CA ILE A 634 -2.15 6.38 -3.58
C ILE A 634 -1.98 5.55 -4.85
N VAL A 635 -2.38 6.06 -6.01
CA VAL A 635 -2.23 5.35 -7.28
C VAL A 635 -0.75 5.09 -7.59
N LEU A 636 0.12 6.08 -7.38
CA LEU A 636 1.56 5.94 -7.63
C LEU A 636 2.20 4.87 -6.71
N PHE A 637 1.94 4.92 -5.40
CA PHE A 637 2.49 3.96 -4.44
C PHE A 637 1.95 2.55 -4.68
N SER A 638 0.65 2.42 -4.96
CA SER A 638 0.01 1.17 -5.38
C SER A 638 0.78 0.51 -6.54
N ARG A 639 1.08 1.28 -7.60
CA ARG A 639 1.82 0.77 -8.77
C ARG A 639 3.26 0.37 -8.43
N TYR A 640 3.99 1.20 -7.67
CA TYR A 640 5.36 0.89 -7.28
C TYR A 640 5.46 -0.34 -6.36
N LEU A 641 4.56 -0.45 -5.37
CA LEU A 641 4.47 -1.62 -4.49
C LEU A 641 4.11 -2.88 -5.28
N GLY A 642 3.26 -2.76 -6.29
CA GLY A 642 2.95 -3.85 -7.22
C GLY A 642 4.09 -4.32 -8.10
N ALA A 643 5.01 -3.41 -8.44
CA ALA A 643 6.22 -3.66 -9.20
C ALA A 643 7.44 -4.01 -8.32
N PHE A 644 7.29 -4.04 -6.99
CA PHE A 644 8.35 -4.43 -6.07
C PHE A 644 8.77 -5.90 -6.28
N PRO A 645 10.08 -6.24 -6.28
CA PRO A 645 11.24 -5.41 -5.91
C PRO A 645 11.87 -4.61 -7.06
N PHE A 646 11.42 -4.75 -8.30
CA PHE A 646 12.09 -4.19 -9.48
C PHE A 646 12.17 -2.66 -9.50
N LYS A 647 11.21 -1.97 -8.87
CA LYS A 647 11.13 -0.50 -8.76
C LYS A 647 11.38 0.02 -7.35
N LYS A 648 12.18 -0.70 -6.54
CA LYS A 648 12.50 -0.31 -5.16
C LYS A 648 13.13 1.08 -5.07
N GLU A 649 14.11 1.37 -5.93
CA GLU A 649 14.85 2.64 -5.87
C GLU A 649 13.95 3.85 -6.19
N GLU A 650 13.06 3.72 -7.16
CA GLU A 650 12.07 4.74 -7.48
C GLU A 650 11.07 4.95 -6.33
N LEU A 651 10.58 3.87 -5.71
CA LEU A 651 9.72 3.97 -4.53
C LEU A 651 10.43 4.69 -3.35
N ILE A 652 11.71 4.39 -3.12
CA ILE A 652 12.50 5.06 -2.08
C ILE A 652 12.63 6.56 -2.40
N LYS A 653 12.86 6.94 -3.66
CA LYS A 653 12.90 8.36 -4.07
C LYS A 653 11.59 9.07 -3.78
N GLU A 654 10.44 8.44 -4.07
CA GLU A 654 9.13 9.01 -3.73
C GLU A 654 8.93 9.15 -2.22
N CYS A 655 9.41 8.19 -1.42
CA CYS A 655 9.36 8.29 0.04
C CYS A 655 10.17 9.47 0.61
N ARG A 656 11.20 9.95 -0.11
CA ARG A 656 11.96 11.15 0.29
C ARG A 656 11.15 12.45 0.17
N ILE A 657 10.08 12.44 -0.63
CA ILE A 657 9.17 13.58 -0.78
C ILE A 657 8.19 13.63 0.41
N ASP A 658 7.57 12.48 0.70
CA ASP A 658 6.68 12.17 1.83
C ASP A 658 6.10 10.75 1.63
N ILE A 659 5.28 10.28 2.56
CA ILE A 659 4.68 8.95 2.51
C ILE A 659 3.16 9.07 2.67
N PRO A 660 2.34 8.59 1.71
CA PRO A 660 0.89 8.66 1.83
C PRO A 660 0.40 7.80 3.00
N PRO A 661 -0.47 8.31 3.89
CA PRO A 661 -0.87 7.61 5.12
C PRO A 661 -1.40 6.19 4.91
N LEU A 662 -2.13 5.97 3.81
CA LEU A 662 -2.74 4.68 3.49
C LEU A 662 -1.71 3.57 3.24
N TYR A 663 -0.54 3.90 2.68
CA TYR A 663 0.51 2.95 2.32
C TYR A 663 1.74 3.03 3.25
N ARG A 664 1.65 3.81 4.34
CA ARG A 664 2.77 4.05 5.26
C ARG A 664 3.39 2.77 5.80
N ASN A 665 2.56 1.81 6.18
CA ASN A 665 2.98 0.53 6.72
C ASN A 665 3.91 -0.24 5.75
N LEU A 666 3.55 -0.29 4.46
CA LEU A 666 4.33 -0.98 3.43
C LEU A 666 5.56 -0.16 3.03
N ALA A 667 5.45 1.17 2.94
CA ALA A 667 6.58 2.05 2.65
C ALA A 667 7.66 1.93 3.74
N TRP A 668 7.27 1.90 5.02
CA TRP A 668 8.20 1.69 6.14
C TRP A 668 8.90 0.33 6.07
N ALA A 669 8.16 -0.73 5.73
CA ALA A 669 8.76 -2.06 5.54
C ALA A 669 9.79 -2.08 4.40
N VAL A 670 9.56 -1.31 3.32
CA VAL A 670 10.54 -1.15 2.23
C VAL A 670 11.77 -0.36 2.68
N LEU A 671 11.59 0.77 3.37
CA LEU A 671 12.69 1.61 3.87
C LEU A 671 13.56 0.89 4.91
N LEU A 672 12.95 -0.01 5.69
CA LEU A 672 13.63 -0.86 6.66
C LEU A 672 14.14 -2.19 6.07
N GLU A 673 13.99 -2.39 4.76
CA GLU A 673 14.47 -3.58 4.06
C GLU A 673 13.99 -4.89 4.69
N VAL A 674 12.71 -4.94 5.08
CA VAL A 674 12.11 -6.14 5.67
C VAL A 674 12.18 -7.29 4.66
N PRO A 675 12.70 -8.47 5.05
CA PRO A 675 12.89 -9.57 4.12
C PRO A 675 11.56 -10.14 3.63
N LEU A 676 11.52 -10.56 2.37
CA LEU A 676 10.29 -11.06 1.73
C LEU A 676 9.73 -12.34 2.38
N ASN A 677 10.58 -13.14 3.03
CA ASN A 677 10.21 -14.35 3.75
C ASN A 677 9.96 -14.13 5.25
N ILE A 678 9.72 -12.88 5.68
CA ILE A 678 9.52 -12.55 7.10
C ILE A 678 8.38 -13.34 7.75
N GLU A 679 7.33 -13.70 6.99
CA GLU A 679 6.23 -14.53 7.47
C GLU A 679 6.69 -15.92 7.91
N ASP A 680 7.57 -16.55 7.11
CA ASP A 680 8.13 -17.87 7.40
C ASP A 680 9.07 -17.80 8.63
N ILE A 681 9.89 -16.74 8.70
CA ILE A 681 10.78 -16.47 9.85
C ILE A 681 9.95 -16.30 11.12
N TYR A 682 8.96 -15.42 11.09
CA TYR A 682 8.11 -15.13 12.25
C TYR A 682 7.37 -16.40 12.70
N SER A 683 6.78 -17.15 11.77
CA SER A 683 6.02 -18.36 12.09
C SER A 683 6.87 -19.47 12.73
N SER A 684 8.17 -19.53 12.42
CA SER A 684 9.10 -20.52 13.00
C SER A 684 9.41 -20.31 14.49
N ILE A 685 9.11 -19.14 15.05
CA ILE A 685 9.47 -18.76 16.42
C ILE A 685 8.37 -19.18 17.40
N ASN A 686 8.73 -19.96 18.42
CA ASN A 686 7.82 -20.40 19.49
C ASN A 686 7.53 -19.25 20.49
N LYS A 687 6.50 -18.47 20.20
CA LYS A 687 6.05 -17.33 21.02
C LYS A 687 5.44 -17.73 22.38
N GLU A 688 5.02 -18.98 22.53
CA GLU A 688 4.40 -19.49 23.76
C GLU A 688 5.43 -19.96 24.79
N GLN A 689 6.72 -20.06 24.39
CA GLN A 689 7.80 -20.38 25.30
C GLN A 689 7.86 -19.36 26.45
N VAL A 690 7.79 -19.83 27.70
CA VAL A 690 7.89 -18.97 28.89
C VAL A 690 9.31 -18.43 29.01
N THR A 691 9.45 -17.12 29.18
CA THR A 691 10.74 -16.45 29.36
C THR A 691 10.77 -15.62 30.64
N SER A 692 11.96 -15.29 31.14
CA SER A 692 12.12 -14.42 32.32
C SER A 692 11.60 -12.99 32.10
N THR A 693 11.41 -12.56 30.86
CA THR A 693 10.90 -11.22 30.49
C THR A 693 9.38 -11.14 30.48
N ASP A 694 8.66 -12.27 30.46
CA ASP A 694 7.20 -12.31 30.31
C ASP A 694 6.48 -11.48 31.38
N ARG A 695 6.91 -11.59 32.64
CA ARG A 695 6.33 -10.81 33.75
C ARG A 695 6.45 -9.30 33.52
N GLN A 696 7.58 -8.82 33.02
CA GLN A 696 7.80 -7.40 32.78
C GLN A 696 6.93 -6.92 31.60
N ILE A 697 6.94 -7.69 30.50
CA ILE A 697 6.11 -7.42 29.32
C ILE A 697 4.62 -7.32 29.69
N ASP A 698 4.12 -8.22 30.55
CA ASP A 698 2.72 -8.24 31.00
C ASP A 698 2.32 -7.01 31.84
N VAL A 699 3.28 -6.36 32.50
CA VAL A 699 3.07 -5.14 33.28
C VAL A 699 3.16 -3.88 32.41
N ASP A 700 4.01 -3.88 31.39
CA ASP A 700 4.27 -2.72 30.54
C ASP A 700 3.21 -2.53 29.45
N ILE A 701 2.79 -3.61 28.79
CA ILE A 701 1.83 -3.58 27.67
C ILE A 701 0.52 -2.83 28.00
N PRO A 702 -0.16 -3.09 29.14
CA PRO A 702 -1.44 -2.42 29.42
C PRO A 702 -1.33 -0.90 29.60
N ARG A 703 -0.12 -0.38 29.84
CA ARG A 703 0.15 1.06 30.03
C ARG A 703 0.62 1.73 28.73
N CYS A 704 1.07 0.93 27.77
CA CYS A 704 1.66 1.37 26.51
C CYS A 704 0.59 1.99 25.58
N HIS A 705 0.67 3.31 25.35
CA HIS A 705 -0.24 4.04 24.46
C HIS A 705 -1.75 3.83 24.74
N GLN A 706 -2.13 3.65 26.01
CA GLN A 706 -3.52 3.39 26.43
C GLN A 706 -4.54 4.48 26.04
N TYR A 707 -4.08 5.69 25.68
CA TYR A 707 -4.95 6.76 25.17
C TYR A 707 -5.50 6.44 23.78
N ASP A 708 -4.84 5.56 23.02
CA ASP A 708 -5.25 5.16 21.67
C ASP A 708 -6.25 3.98 21.73
N PRO A 709 -7.43 4.09 21.08
CA PRO A 709 -8.45 3.06 21.13
C PRO A 709 -7.99 1.69 20.60
N LEU A 710 -7.11 1.65 19.59
CA LEU A 710 -6.62 0.39 19.04
C LEU A 710 -5.60 -0.25 19.97
N MET A 711 -4.67 0.55 20.49
CA MET A 711 -3.61 0.06 21.37
C MET A 711 -4.14 -0.43 22.72
N ALA A 712 -5.23 0.16 23.22
CA ALA A 712 -5.92 -0.24 24.45
C ALA A 712 -6.74 -1.54 24.33
N THR A 713 -6.82 -2.15 23.13
CA THR A 713 -7.60 -3.38 22.92
C THR A 713 -6.89 -4.60 23.51
N PRO A 714 -7.63 -5.60 24.02
CA PRO A 714 -7.01 -6.87 24.44
C PRO A 714 -6.27 -7.58 23.29
N GLN A 715 -6.76 -7.45 22.06
CA GLN A 715 -6.11 -7.98 20.86
C GLN A 715 -4.76 -7.33 20.63
N SER A 716 -4.66 -6.00 20.78
CA SER A 716 -3.38 -5.29 20.72
C SER A 716 -2.40 -5.82 21.75
N HIS A 717 -2.85 -5.99 23.00
CA HIS A 717 -1.99 -6.48 24.07
C HIS A 717 -1.40 -7.87 23.76
N ILE A 718 -2.23 -8.80 23.28
CA ILE A 718 -1.81 -10.15 22.89
C ILE A 718 -0.79 -10.09 21.73
N LYS A 719 -1.09 -9.28 20.71
CA LYS A 719 -0.23 -9.13 19.52
C LYS A 719 1.11 -8.45 19.86
N LEU A 720 1.08 -7.40 20.67
CA LEU A 720 2.27 -6.70 21.13
C LEU A 720 3.17 -7.65 21.94
N LYS A 721 2.60 -8.45 22.83
CA LYS A 721 3.34 -9.50 23.56
C LYS A 721 4.00 -10.48 22.60
N ARG A 722 3.26 -10.99 21.61
CA ARG A 722 3.80 -11.94 20.61
C ARG A 722 4.93 -11.36 19.79
N VAL A 723 4.80 -10.11 19.32
CA VAL A 723 5.86 -9.43 18.56
C VAL A 723 7.11 -9.20 19.43
N LEU A 724 6.94 -8.68 20.65
CA LEU A 724 8.05 -8.46 21.59
C LEU A 724 8.77 -9.77 21.96
N LYS A 725 8.01 -10.83 22.28
CA LYS A 725 8.58 -12.15 22.57
C LYS A 725 9.32 -12.70 21.35
N SER A 726 8.73 -12.59 20.16
CA SER A 726 9.38 -13.02 18.93
C SER A 726 10.71 -12.30 18.73
N TRP A 727 10.75 -11.00 18.96
CA TRP A 727 11.97 -10.20 18.84
C TRP A 727 13.04 -10.61 19.86
N VAL A 728 12.69 -10.78 21.14
CA VAL A 728 13.63 -11.20 22.19
C VAL A 728 14.18 -12.60 21.90
N LEU A 729 13.34 -13.55 21.49
CA LEU A 729 13.75 -14.92 21.17
C LEU A 729 14.64 -14.99 19.92
N SER A 730 14.45 -14.11 18.94
CA SER A 730 15.30 -14.03 17.76
C SER A 730 16.67 -13.36 18.02
N ASN A 731 16.81 -12.61 19.11
CA ASN A 731 18.02 -11.84 19.40
C ASN A 731 18.60 -12.25 20.77
N THR A 732 19.25 -13.42 20.83
CA THR A 732 19.72 -14.02 22.10
C THR A 732 20.70 -13.17 22.91
N ASN A 733 21.37 -12.21 22.27
CA ASN A 733 22.31 -11.29 22.93
C ASN A 733 21.63 -10.03 23.50
N LEU A 734 20.36 -9.80 23.15
CA LEU A 734 19.57 -8.65 23.57
C LEU A 734 18.52 -9.07 24.61
N VAL A 735 18.16 -8.14 25.49
CA VAL A 735 17.16 -8.31 26.54
C VAL A 735 16.04 -7.29 26.40
N TYR A 736 14.88 -7.62 26.96
CA TYR A 736 13.78 -6.67 27.06
C TYR A 736 14.15 -5.54 28.05
N TRP A 737 14.15 -4.30 27.57
CA TRP A 737 14.18 -3.10 28.40
C TRP A 737 12.83 -2.38 28.30
N GLN A 738 12.37 -1.81 29.43
CA GLN A 738 11.19 -0.96 29.45
C GLN A 738 11.35 0.18 28.44
N GLY A 739 10.36 0.36 27.57
CA GLY A 739 10.40 1.28 26.44
C GLY A 739 10.47 0.57 25.07
N LEU A 740 10.90 -0.69 25.01
CA LEU A 740 10.84 -1.49 23.78
C LEU A 740 9.40 -1.72 23.30
N ASP A 741 8.46 -1.81 24.24
CA ASP A 741 7.02 -1.85 23.99
C ASP A 741 6.54 -0.57 23.27
N SER A 742 6.93 0.61 23.76
CA SER A 742 6.63 1.90 23.09
C SER A 742 7.30 2.00 21.73
N LEU A 743 8.52 1.48 21.58
CA LEU A 743 9.21 1.42 20.28
C LEU A 743 8.49 0.50 19.28
N CYS A 744 7.93 -0.61 19.77
CA CYS A 744 7.18 -1.57 18.95
C CYS A 744 5.78 -1.07 18.55
N ALA A 745 5.15 -0.25 19.39
CA ALA A 745 3.76 0.17 19.21
C ALA A 745 3.45 0.82 17.84
N PRO A 746 4.25 1.76 17.29
CA PRO A 746 4.00 2.32 15.96
C PRO A 746 3.98 1.26 14.85
N PHE A 747 4.88 0.28 14.91
CA PHE A 747 4.94 -0.80 13.92
C PHE A 747 3.75 -1.74 13.99
N LEU A 748 3.34 -2.10 15.22
CA LEU A 748 2.16 -2.92 15.43
C LEU A 748 0.89 -2.17 15.02
N TYR A 749 0.74 -0.90 15.38
CA TYR A 749 -0.41 -0.09 15.01
C TYR A 749 -0.61 -0.06 13.49
N LEU A 750 0.45 0.22 12.73
CA LEU A 750 0.42 0.26 11.26
C LEU A 750 0.25 -1.13 10.62
N ASN A 751 0.66 -2.21 11.31
CA ASN A 751 0.62 -3.58 10.81
C ASN A 751 -0.18 -4.50 11.74
N PHE A 752 -1.32 -4.03 12.26
CA PHE A 752 -2.06 -4.73 13.33
C PHE A 752 -2.45 -6.17 12.98
N ASN A 753 -2.76 -6.39 11.71
CA ASN A 753 -3.13 -7.69 11.16
C ASN A 753 -1.96 -8.47 10.53
N ARG A 754 -0.75 -7.91 10.57
CA ARG A 754 0.48 -8.46 9.97
C ARG A 754 1.63 -8.37 10.97
N GLU A 755 1.53 -9.15 12.05
CA GLU A 755 2.51 -9.19 13.14
C GLU A 755 3.93 -9.52 12.64
N GLU A 756 4.04 -10.31 11.58
CA GLU A 756 5.28 -10.63 10.90
C GLU A 756 5.97 -9.38 10.34
N LEU A 757 5.22 -8.48 9.71
CA LEU A 757 5.74 -7.20 9.23
C LEU A 757 6.13 -6.29 10.38
N ALA A 758 5.31 -6.20 11.43
CA ALA A 758 5.63 -5.41 12.61
C ALA A 758 6.95 -5.86 13.25
N CYS A 759 7.14 -7.17 13.40
CA CYS A 759 8.36 -7.77 13.94
C CYS A 759 9.58 -7.53 13.03
N GLY A 760 9.41 -7.66 11.72
CA GLY A 760 10.46 -7.37 10.73
C GLY A 760 10.90 -5.91 10.78
N CYS A 761 9.95 -4.98 10.79
CA CYS A 761 10.21 -3.55 10.93
C CYS A 761 10.94 -3.24 12.24
N LEU A 762 10.45 -3.74 13.39
CA LEU A 762 11.11 -3.54 14.69
C LEU A 762 12.56 -4.05 14.67
N THR A 763 12.78 -5.25 14.12
CA THR A 763 14.11 -5.87 14.06
C THR A 763 15.11 -5.01 13.30
N ASN A 764 14.76 -4.59 12.09
CA ASN A 764 15.67 -3.81 11.25
C ASN A 764 15.75 -2.34 11.71
N PHE A 765 14.69 -1.80 12.32
CA PHE A 765 14.73 -0.48 12.94
C PHE A 765 15.70 -0.43 14.11
N VAL A 766 15.66 -1.41 15.02
CA VAL A 766 16.60 -1.48 16.14
C VAL A 766 18.03 -1.64 15.63
N LYS A 767 18.27 -2.51 14.64
CA LYS A 767 19.60 -2.64 14.01
C LYS A 767 20.13 -1.32 13.45
N LYS A 768 19.27 -0.52 12.80
CA LYS A 768 19.66 0.73 12.14
C LYS A 768 19.86 1.90 13.11
N TYR A 769 18.95 2.09 14.07
CA TYR A 769 18.92 3.30 14.90
C TYR A 769 19.26 3.08 16.38
N ALA A 770 19.07 1.87 16.90
CA ALA A 770 19.24 1.54 18.32
C ALA A 770 20.16 0.31 18.51
N ALA A 771 21.20 0.21 17.67
CA ALA A 771 22.16 -0.89 17.71
C ALA A 771 22.75 -1.01 19.13
N ASN A 772 22.75 -2.23 19.67
CA ASN A 772 23.29 -2.54 21.00
C ASN A 772 22.63 -1.83 22.20
N PHE A 773 21.58 -1.03 22.01
CA PHE A 773 20.87 -0.36 23.12
C PHE A 773 20.21 -1.35 24.08
N PHE A 774 19.85 -2.53 23.59
CA PHE A 774 19.14 -3.55 24.36
C PHE A 774 20.06 -4.68 24.84
N LEU A 775 21.38 -4.45 24.90
CA LEU A 775 22.29 -5.38 25.58
C LEU A 775 21.94 -5.48 27.08
N LYS A 776 22.34 -6.59 27.70
CA LYS A 776 22.19 -6.76 29.17
C LYS A 776 22.98 -5.69 29.94
N ASP A 777 24.17 -5.36 29.46
CA ASP A 777 24.92 -4.17 29.85
C ASP A 777 25.07 -3.28 28.62
N ASN A 778 24.30 -2.19 28.59
CA ASN A 778 24.28 -1.20 27.52
C ASN A 778 24.95 0.12 27.93
N SER A 779 25.58 0.17 29.11
CA SER A 779 26.05 1.42 29.74
C SER A 779 27.03 2.18 28.83
N ALA A 780 28.02 1.46 28.28
CA ALA A 780 29.01 2.05 27.38
C ALA A 780 28.36 2.65 26.12
N VAL A 781 27.41 1.92 25.52
CA VAL A 781 26.69 2.32 24.30
C VAL A 781 25.84 3.57 24.55
N ILE A 782 25.06 3.58 25.62
CA ILE A 782 24.18 4.71 25.96
C ILE A 782 25.02 5.94 26.30
N HIS A 783 26.06 5.80 27.12
CA HIS A 783 26.89 6.94 27.49
C HIS A 783 27.73 7.48 26.32
N GLU A 784 28.19 6.64 25.39
CA GLU A 784 28.79 7.12 24.13
C GLU A 784 27.77 7.94 23.34
N TYR A 785 26.57 7.41 23.16
CA TYR A 785 25.50 8.06 22.41
C TYR A 785 25.14 9.43 23.00
N LEU A 786 25.03 9.52 24.33
CA LEU A 786 24.75 10.75 25.06
C LEU A 786 25.91 11.75 25.01
N ALA A 787 27.16 11.29 25.02
CA ALA A 787 28.32 12.17 24.86
C ALA A 787 28.35 12.80 23.46
N VAL A 788 28.11 12.01 22.41
CA VAL A 788 27.97 12.52 21.04
C VAL A 788 26.78 13.48 20.92
N PHE A 789 25.68 13.21 21.63
CA PHE A 789 24.56 14.13 21.70
C PHE A 789 24.95 15.48 22.35
N SER A 790 25.69 15.46 23.47
CA SER A 790 26.24 16.67 24.09
C SER A 790 27.11 17.46 23.11
N HIS A 791 27.98 16.80 22.35
CA HIS A 791 28.80 17.45 21.33
C HIS A 791 27.97 18.13 20.25
N LEU A 792 26.87 17.50 19.82
CA LEU A 792 25.97 18.09 18.84
C LEU A 792 25.19 19.29 19.39
N ILE A 793 24.82 19.26 20.67
CA ILE A 793 24.25 20.45 21.35
C ILE A 793 25.28 21.57 21.34
N SER A 794 26.53 21.32 21.75
CA SER A 794 27.61 22.31 21.71
C SER A 794 27.88 22.86 20.30
N PHE A 795 27.84 22.00 19.28
CA PHE A 795 28.10 22.38 17.91
C PHE A 795 27.00 23.32 17.35
N ASN A 796 25.72 23.04 17.67
CA ASN A 796 24.58 23.74 17.09
C ASN A 796 24.00 24.85 17.99
N GLU A 797 23.93 24.60 19.29
CA GLU A 797 23.32 25.45 20.32
C GLU A 797 24.31 25.70 21.49
N PRO A 798 25.46 26.35 21.24
CA PRO A 798 26.54 26.49 22.22
C PRO A 798 26.14 27.31 23.46
N GLU A 799 25.17 28.23 23.32
CA GLU A 799 24.63 28.99 24.45
C GLU A 799 23.88 28.08 25.42
N LEU A 800 23.11 27.13 24.90
CA LEU A 800 22.38 26.16 25.70
C LEU A 800 23.35 25.15 26.32
N ALA A 801 24.34 24.68 25.56
CA ALA A 801 25.39 23.81 26.08
C ALA A 801 26.17 24.46 27.25
N ALA A 802 26.57 25.72 27.09
CA ALA A 802 27.27 26.46 28.15
C ALA A 802 26.38 26.69 29.39
N HIS A 803 25.08 26.93 29.19
CA HIS A 803 24.12 27.04 30.29
C HIS A 803 23.98 25.71 31.04
N PHE A 804 23.70 24.62 30.33
CA PHE A 804 23.60 23.27 30.89
C PHE A 804 24.85 22.86 31.66
N GLU A 805 26.04 23.14 31.12
CA GLU A 805 27.31 22.93 31.83
C GLU A 805 27.39 23.75 33.14
N SER A 806 26.93 25.00 33.14
CA SER A 806 26.99 25.87 34.33
C SER A 806 26.06 25.43 35.47
N ILE A 807 25.00 24.69 35.16
CA ILE A 807 24.06 24.11 36.12
C ILE A 807 24.25 22.60 36.31
N ASP A 808 25.31 22.01 35.75
CA ASP A 808 25.61 20.56 35.74
C ASP A 808 24.43 19.69 35.24
N PHE A 809 23.69 20.17 34.24
CA PHE A 809 22.51 19.52 33.68
C PHE A 809 22.87 18.71 32.43
N LYS A 810 23.08 17.40 32.60
CA LYS A 810 23.58 16.49 31.55
C LYS A 810 22.45 15.73 30.83
N PRO A 811 22.64 15.32 29.56
CA PRO A 811 21.67 14.52 28.82
C PRO A 811 21.25 13.20 29.49
N ASP A 812 22.11 12.61 30.33
CA ASP A 812 21.81 11.40 31.10
C ASP A 812 20.54 11.53 31.95
N LEU A 813 20.16 12.75 32.33
CA LEU A 813 19.00 13.03 33.17
C LEU A 813 17.66 13.00 32.41
N TYR A 814 17.65 13.23 31.09
CA TYR A 814 16.41 13.42 30.34
C TYR A 814 16.35 12.72 28.98
N ALA A 815 17.49 12.43 28.35
CA ALA A 815 17.54 11.98 26.95
C ALA A 815 17.56 10.45 26.78
N ILE A 816 17.77 9.68 27.85
CA ILE A 816 17.73 8.20 27.78
C ILE A 816 16.37 7.70 27.26
N PRO A 817 15.20 8.13 27.81
CA PRO A 817 13.91 7.70 27.29
C PRO A 817 13.66 8.14 25.84
N TRP A 818 14.23 9.28 25.43
CA TRP A 818 14.09 9.80 24.07
C TRP A 818 14.74 8.86 23.06
N PHE A 819 15.98 8.46 23.28
CA PHE A 819 16.71 7.64 22.33
C PHE A 819 16.36 6.16 22.47
N LEU A 820 16.11 5.64 23.68
CA LEU A 820 15.73 4.24 23.87
C LEU A 820 14.42 3.89 23.15
N THR A 821 13.49 4.85 23.09
CA THR A 821 12.17 4.67 22.45
C THR A 821 12.06 5.36 21.08
N MET A 822 13.14 5.98 20.59
CA MET A 822 13.12 6.87 19.42
C MET A 822 11.94 7.84 19.44
N PHE A 823 11.76 8.48 20.59
CA PHE A 823 10.73 9.44 20.95
C PHE A 823 9.30 8.87 21.06
N ALA A 824 9.08 7.59 20.78
CA ALA A 824 7.74 6.97 20.76
C ALA A 824 7.02 7.03 22.10
N HIS A 825 7.74 6.94 23.23
CA HIS A 825 7.13 7.10 24.56
C HIS A 825 6.75 8.55 24.88
N ILE A 826 7.38 9.51 24.20
CA ILE A 826 7.25 10.94 24.51
C ILE A 826 6.12 11.59 23.71
N PHE A 827 5.98 11.22 22.43
CA PHE A 827 4.97 11.81 21.56
C PHE A 827 3.84 10.83 21.24
N PRO A 828 2.61 11.33 21.05
CA PRO A 828 1.51 10.49 20.59
C PRO A 828 1.80 9.92 19.19
N LEU A 829 1.25 8.73 18.90
CA LEU A 829 1.48 7.97 17.66
C LEU A 829 1.35 8.80 16.38
N TYR A 830 0.35 9.69 16.28
CA TYR A 830 0.16 10.53 15.08
C TYR A 830 1.33 11.50 14.83
N LYS A 831 1.97 12.01 15.89
CA LYS A 831 3.20 12.82 15.81
C LYS A 831 4.40 11.96 15.44
N ILE A 832 4.45 10.72 15.96
CA ILE A 832 5.50 9.75 15.66
C ILE A 832 5.51 9.35 14.20
N PHE A 833 4.34 9.16 13.56
CA PHE A 833 4.31 8.82 12.13
C PHE A 833 5.00 9.88 11.26
N HIS A 834 4.70 11.17 11.48
CA HIS A 834 5.37 12.26 10.75
C HIS A 834 6.86 12.37 11.06
N LEU A 835 7.25 12.17 12.32
CA LEU A 835 8.65 12.19 12.72
C LEU A 835 9.43 11.02 12.08
N TRP A 836 8.84 9.82 12.09
CA TRP A 836 9.48 8.61 11.61
C TRP A 836 9.48 8.48 10.07
N ASP A 837 8.51 9.06 9.36
CA ASP A 837 8.54 9.17 7.90
C ASP A 837 9.87 9.80 7.43
N CYS A 838 10.36 10.84 8.12
CA CYS A 838 11.67 11.45 7.84
C CYS A 838 12.85 10.67 8.43
N LEU A 839 12.72 10.16 9.66
CA LEU A 839 13.79 9.40 10.32
C LEU A 839 14.20 8.17 9.50
N LEU A 840 13.22 7.43 8.95
CA LEU A 840 13.46 6.20 8.18
C LEU A 840 14.24 6.43 6.88
N VAL A 841 14.09 7.62 6.29
CA VAL A 841 14.85 8.06 5.12
C VAL A 841 16.28 8.49 5.49
N GLY A 842 16.49 8.98 6.71
CA GLY A 842 17.79 9.42 7.23
C GLY A 842 18.75 8.29 7.65
N SER A 843 19.97 8.68 8.03
CA SER A 843 20.99 7.78 8.58
C SER A 843 20.80 7.54 10.09
N SER A 844 21.60 6.64 10.66
CA SER A 844 21.58 6.31 12.10
C SER A 844 21.91 7.49 13.03
N ALA A 845 22.45 8.60 12.50
CA ALA A 845 22.76 9.81 13.26
C ALA A 845 21.56 10.78 13.36
N PHE A 846 20.57 10.65 12.47
CA PHE A 846 19.43 11.56 12.41
C PHE A 846 18.63 11.71 13.72
N PRO A 847 18.45 10.66 14.57
CA PRO A 847 17.77 10.84 15.86
C PRO A 847 18.45 11.85 16.79
N LEU A 848 19.78 11.97 16.73
CA LEU A 848 20.52 12.98 17.50
C LEU A 848 20.12 14.40 17.07
N CYS A 849 19.97 14.63 15.76
CA CYS A 849 19.53 15.91 15.20
C CYS A 849 18.09 16.26 15.62
N ILE A 850 17.21 15.27 15.71
CA ILE A 850 15.86 15.43 16.27
C ILE A 850 15.94 15.91 17.72
N GLY A 851 16.78 15.27 18.55
CA GLY A 851 16.99 15.67 19.94
C GLY A 851 17.44 17.14 20.08
N VAL A 852 18.40 17.58 19.25
CA VAL A 852 18.88 18.97 19.25
C VAL A 852 17.77 19.93 18.79
N SER A 853 16.98 19.52 17.79
CA SER A 853 15.84 20.28 17.28
C SER A 853 14.76 20.51 18.35
N ILE A 854 14.46 19.50 19.18
CA ILE A 854 13.55 19.63 20.32
C ILE A 854 14.10 20.67 21.32
N LEU A 855 15.37 20.55 21.70
CA LEU A 855 16.03 21.50 22.60
C LEU A 855 16.01 22.93 22.05
N LYS A 856 16.22 23.09 20.74
CA LYS A 856 16.18 24.38 20.06
C LYS A 856 14.80 25.04 20.14
N GLN A 857 13.71 24.28 20.05
CA GLN A 857 12.36 24.81 20.26
C GLN A 857 12.12 25.26 21.70
N LEU A 858 12.70 24.54 22.67
CA LEU A 858 12.58 24.82 24.10
C LEU A 858 13.60 25.86 24.62
N ARG A 859 14.56 26.28 23.78
CA ARG A 859 15.70 27.13 24.12
C ARG A 859 15.36 28.31 25.02
N ASN A 860 14.32 29.07 24.67
CA ASN A 860 13.97 30.31 25.40
C ASN A 860 13.52 30.07 26.84
N ILE A 861 12.96 28.90 27.12
CA ILE A 861 12.54 28.49 28.47
C ILE A 861 13.77 27.94 29.18
N LEU A 862 14.47 26.98 28.57
CA LEU A 862 15.62 26.30 29.17
C LEU A 862 16.76 27.25 29.58
N LEU A 863 17.05 28.28 28.79
CA LEU A 863 18.08 29.28 29.13
C LEU A 863 17.74 30.14 30.35
N LYS A 864 16.48 30.18 30.75
CA LYS A 864 16.03 30.91 31.95
C LYS A 864 15.88 30.00 33.16
N SER A 865 15.95 28.70 32.95
CA SER A 865 15.66 27.70 33.97
C SER A 865 16.88 27.25 34.72
N ASP A 866 16.71 26.97 36.01
CA ASP A 866 17.72 26.31 36.82
C ASP A 866 17.63 24.77 36.70
N PHE A 867 18.46 24.06 37.46
CA PHE A 867 18.50 22.59 37.45
C PHE A 867 17.14 21.95 37.77
N ASN A 868 16.45 22.43 38.81
CA ASN A 868 15.19 21.81 39.27
C ASN A 868 14.05 22.10 38.30
N GLU A 869 13.99 23.32 37.77
CA GLU A 869 13.03 23.69 36.75
C GLU A 869 13.23 22.87 35.47
N CYS A 870 14.48 22.64 35.05
CA CYS A 870 14.77 21.78 33.91
C CYS A 870 14.24 20.35 34.12
N ILE A 871 14.47 19.73 35.29
CA ILE A 871 13.96 18.39 35.60
C ILE A 871 12.43 18.31 35.47
N LEU A 872 11.72 19.32 35.98
CA LEU A 872 10.25 19.38 35.87
C LEU A 872 9.81 19.55 34.42
N PHE A 873 10.43 20.46 33.65
CA PHE A 873 10.10 20.69 32.24
C PHE A 873 10.32 19.47 31.35
N PHE A 874 11.34 18.65 31.63
CA PHE A 874 11.57 17.43 30.86
C PHE A 874 10.68 16.26 31.27
N SER A 875 10.11 16.30 32.48
CA SER A 875 9.11 15.31 32.93
C SER A 875 7.76 15.54 32.24
N GLU A 876 7.40 16.80 32.00
CA GLU A 876 6.19 17.20 31.27
C GLU A 876 6.57 18.11 30.09
N LEU A 877 7.01 17.49 29.00
CA LEU A 877 7.45 18.25 27.82
C LEU A 877 6.33 19.14 27.25
N PRO A 878 6.60 20.44 27.04
CA PRO A 878 5.67 21.33 26.36
C PRO A 878 5.31 20.83 24.96
N GLU A 879 4.24 21.38 24.38
CA GLU A 879 3.83 20.98 23.04
C GLU A 879 4.91 21.31 21.99
N ILE A 880 5.49 20.26 21.41
CA ILE A 880 6.46 20.36 20.32
C ILE A 880 5.73 20.38 18.96
N ASN A 881 6.13 21.32 18.11
CA ASN A 881 5.73 21.36 16.70
C ASN A 881 6.64 20.41 15.90
N ILE A 882 6.07 19.29 15.44
CA ILE A 882 6.82 18.22 14.75
C ILE A 882 7.31 18.66 13.38
N GLU A 883 6.54 19.43 12.62
CA GLU A 883 6.95 19.88 11.29
C GLU A 883 8.18 20.78 11.37
N LYS A 884 8.16 21.76 12.29
CA LYS A 884 9.31 22.59 12.59
C LYS A 884 10.47 21.73 13.10
N CYS A 885 10.18 20.75 13.95
CA CYS A 885 11.19 19.84 14.52
C CYS A 885 11.95 19.10 13.41
N VAL A 886 11.22 18.48 12.48
CA VAL A 886 11.78 17.76 11.34
C VAL A 886 12.59 18.70 10.46
N LYS A 887 12.05 19.88 10.10
CA LYS A 887 12.76 20.86 9.26
C LYS A 887 14.07 21.31 9.90
N ASP A 888 14.05 21.65 11.19
CA ASP A 888 15.24 22.04 11.93
C ASP A 888 16.23 20.87 12.06
N ALA A 889 15.76 19.63 12.27
CA ALA A 889 16.60 18.44 12.32
C ALA A 889 17.30 18.16 10.99
N VAL A 890 16.60 18.30 9.85
CA VAL A 890 17.20 18.19 8.51
C VAL A 890 18.26 19.26 8.29
N ASN A 891 18.02 20.51 8.68
CA ASN A 891 19.01 21.58 8.57
C ASN A 891 20.25 21.31 9.44
N ILE A 892 20.05 20.81 10.66
CA ILE A 892 21.14 20.41 11.56
C ILE A 892 21.95 19.28 10.93
N PHE A 893 21.27 18.25 10.42
CA PHE A 893 21.89 17.10 9.77
C PHE A 893 22.72 17.52 8.55
N GLN A 894 22.17 18.37 7.67
CA GLN A 894 22.87 18.85 6.47
C GLN A 894 24.07 19.75 6.80
N SER A 895 23.99 20.53 7.88
CA SER A 895 25.04 21.48 8.26
C SER A 895 26.11 20.92 9.21
N THR A 896 25.98 19.65 9.58
CA THR A 896 26.91 18.92 10.46
C THR A 896 27.70 17.91 9.63
N PRO A 897 29.05 17.95 9.63
CA PRO A 897 29.87 16.91 9.00
C PRO A 897 29.54 15.52 9.55
N GLU A 898 29.56 14.49 8.70
CA GLU A 898 29.13 13.13 9.06
C GLU A 898 29.97 12.56 10.22
N SER A 899 31.29 12.75 10.16
CA SER A 899 32.23 12.29 11.18
C SER A 899 32.01 12.92 12.57
N CYS A 900 31.37 14.09 12.66
CA CYS A 900 31.00 14.70 13.95
C CYS A 900 29.95 13.87 14.72
N THR A 901 29.29 12.91 14.06
CA THR A 901 28.28 12.02 14.65
C THR A 901 28.75 10.58 14.81
N PHE A 902 30.05 10.35 14.60
CA PHE A 902 30.68 9.04 14.70
C PHE A 902 30.47 8.40 16.08
N ARG A 903 30.12 7.12 16.08
CA ARG A 903 29.92 6.27 17.25
C ARG A 903 30.44 4.87 16.91
N GLU A 904 31.30 4.32 17.76
CA GLU A 904 31.86 2.97 17.61
C GLU A 904 30.75 1.93 17.55
N HIS A 905 29.73 2.10 18.39
CA HIS A 905 28.62 1.13 18.50
C HIS A 905 27.49 1.37 17.50
N SER A 906 27.66 2.27 16.52
CA SER A 906 26.70 2.40 15.43
C SER A 906 26.77 1.18 14.51
N GLY A 907 25.63 0.54 14.21
CA GLY A 907 25.57 -0.74 13.48
C GLY A 907 26.02 -0.71 12.01
N SER A 908 26.69 0.36 11.56
CA SER A 908 27.22 0.56 10.22
C SER A 908 28.72 0.24 10.18
N ALA A 909 29.08 -1.03 10.05
CA ALA A 909 30.43 -1.42 9.67
C ALA A 909 30.59 -1.22 8.15
N THR A 910 31.24 -0.13 7.74
CA THR A 910 31.71 0.03 6.36
C THR A 910 33.02 -0.74 6.20
N GLU A 911 33.05 -1.70 5.26
CA GLU A 911 34.22 -2.55 4.98
C GLU A 911 35.41 -1.79 4.36
N GLU A 912 35.27 -0.48 4.09
CA GLU A 912 36.27 0.41 3.48
C GLU A 912 36.67 1.58 4.40
N ASN A 913 37.06 1.29 5.64
CA ASN A 913 37.59 2.34 6.53
C ASN A 913 39.11 2.49 6.34
N ASP A 914 39.54 3.70 5.98
CA ASP A 914 40.94 4.10 5.96
C ASP A 914 41.36 4.50 7.38
N PRO A 915 42.25 3.76 8.06
CA PRO A 915 42.61 4.02 9.45
C PRO A 915 43.20 5.41 9.71
N LEU A 916 43.73 6.04 8.66
CA LEU A 916 44.35 7.36 8.75
C LEU A 916 43.35 8.48 8.46
N LEU A 917 42.48 8.32 7.47
CA LEU A 917 41.57 9.37 7.02
C LEU A 917 40.22 9.36 7.75
N ASP A 918 39.79 8.20 8.25
CA ASP A 918 38.51 8.01 8.90
C ASP A 918 38.59 8.10 10.44
N MET A 919 37.42 8.08 11.07
CA MET A 919 37.31 8.14 12.53
C MET A 919 37.75 6.81 13.17
N ALA A 920 38.54 6.90 14.23
CA ALA A 920 38.85 5.79 15.12
C ALA A 920 38.16 5.97 16.49
N PRO A 921 37.78 4.87 17.17
CA PRO A 921 37.18 4.94 18.49
C PRO A 921 38.13 5.57 19.51
N ILE A 922 37.56 6.31 20.46
CA ILE A 922 38.28 6.89 21.60
C ILE A 922 37.63 6.43 22.90
N SER A 923 38.40 6.36 23.98
CA SER A 923 37.87 5.97 25.29
C SER A 923 36.71 6.86 25.73
N LEU A 924 35.70 6.27 26.36
CA LEU A 924 34.51 6.98 26.83
C LEU A 924 34.84 8.16 27.76
N ASP A 925 35.83 8.02 28.65
CA ASP A 925 36.25 9.09 29.56
C ASP A 925 36.79 10.31 28.79
N LYS A 926 37.59 10.05 27.74
CA LYS A 926 38.09 11.10 26.85
C LYS A 926 36.95 11.75 26.08
N LEU A 927 36.05 10.95 25.50
CA LEU A 927 34.87 11.45 24.79
C LEU A 927 34.01 12.36 25.68
N LYS A 928 33.77 11.98 26.94
CA LYS A 928 32.99 12.78 27.91
C LYS A 928 33.69 14.06 28.37
N SER A 929 35.03 14.12 28.30
CA SER A 929 35.80 15.31 28.68
C SER A 929 35.83 16.40 27.59
N GLU A 930 35.48 16.03 26.36
CA GLU A 930 35.40 16.94 25.22
C GLU A 930 34.02 17.62 25.20
N MET A 931 33.95 18.90 24.83
CA MET A 931 32.68 19.60 24.60
C MET A 931 32.36 19.73 23.11
N ALA A 932 33.38 19.64 22.24
CA ALA A 932 33.25 19.79 20.80
C ALA A 932 33.44 18.44 20.10
N PRO A 933 32.71 18.17 19.01
CA PRO A 933 32.91 16.95 18.23
C PRO A 933 34.27 16.94 17.53
N ARG A 934 34.72 15.75 17.13
CA ARG A 934 35.87 15.56 16.25
C ARG A 934 35.42 15.44 14.81
N ILE A 935 36.26 15.87 13.87
CA ILE A 935 36.04 15.75 12.42
C ILE A 935 37.14 14.90 11.79
N SER A 936 36.78 14.02 10.87
CA SER A 936 37.72 13.16 10.14
C SER A 936 38.52 13.95 9.10
N ALA A 937 39.72 13.46 8.76
CA ALA A 937 40.49 14.03 7.66
C ALA A 937 39.73 13.92 6.33
N ARG A 938 38.99 12.83 6.09
CA ARG A 938 38.14 12.65 4.91
C ARG A 938 37.10 13.77 4.77
N ASP A 939 36.40 14.11 5.86
CA ASP A 939 35.40 15.20 5.83
C ASP A 939 36.05 16.55 5.58
N VAL A 940 37.23 16.82 6.14
CA VAL A 940 37.98 18.06 5.87
C VAL A 940 38.37 18.16 4.39
N ILE A 941 38.82 17.06 3.78
CA ILE A 941 39.16 17.01 2.35
C ILE A 941 37.91 17.25 1.48
N SER A 942 36.78 16.62 1.83
CA SER A 942 35.51 16.84 1.14
C SER A 942 35.04 18.29 1.24
N LEU A 943 35.15 18.91 2.43
CA LEU A 943 34.87 20.34 2.63
C LEU A 943 35.76 21.24 1.75
N ALA A 944 37.04 20.91 1.63
CA ALA A 944 37.99 21.67 0.81
C ALA A 944 37.72 21.55 -0.70
N LYS A 945 37.36 20.35 -1.18
CA LYS A 945 37.12 20.06 -2.60
C LYS A 945 35.75 20.53 -3.08
N GLU A 946 34.71 20.20 -2.33
CA GLU A 946 33.32 20.39 -2.76
C GLU A 946 32.78 21.79 -2.40
N LYS A 947 33.44 22.50 -1.46
CA LYS A 947 32.99 23.80 -0.92
C LYS A 947 31.53 23.80 -0.45
N THR A 948 31.03 22.64 0.02
CA THR A 948 29.64 22.46 0.45
C THR A 948 29.25 23.38 1.59
N HIS A 949 30.20 23.70 2.47
CA HIS A 949 30.01 24.56 3.62
C HIS A 949 31.15 25.57 3.75
N LYS A 950 30.85 26.75 4.30
CA LYS A 950 31.89 27.70 4.72
C LYS A 950 32.62 27.10 5.93
N TYR A 951 33.93 26.94 5.84
CA TYR A 951 34.78 26.46 6.92
C TYR A 951 35.99 27.37 7.12
N ILE A 952 36.62 27.28 8.29
CA ILE A 952 37.92 27.89 8.58
C ILE A 952 38.80 26.90 9.34
N LEU A 953 40.10 26.94 9.06
CA LEU A 953 41.12 26.09 9.70
C LEU A 953 41.97 26.92 10.66
N ILE A 954 42.03 26.49 11.92
CA ILE A 954 42.74 27.16 13.01
C ILE A 954 43.85 26.21 13.49
N ASP A 955 45.09 26.50 13.13
CA ASP A 955 46.24 25.69 13.54
C ASP A 955 46.82 26.22 14.87
N VAL A 956 46.81 25.41 15.92
CA VAL A 956 47.27 25.82 17.26
C VAL A 956 48.69 25.37 17.60
N ARG A 957 49.39 24.74 16.64
CA ARG A 957 50.77 24.29 16.84
C ARG A 957 51.72 25.49 17.01
N PRO A 958 52.88 25.29 17.67
CA PRO A 958 53.94 26.29 17.72
C PRO A 958 54.34 26.77 16.32
N ASN A 959 54.72 28.05 16.20
CA ASN A 959 55.16 28.66 14.94
C ASN A 959 56.26 27.83 14.24
N SER A 960 57.17 27.23 15.02
CA SER A 960 58.25 26.38 14.50
C SER A 960 57.75 25.16 13.73
N LEU A 961 56.68 24.51 14.20
CA LEU A 961 56.06 23.36 13.51
C LEU A 961 55.20 23.80 12.33
N PHE A 962 54.52 24.94 12.44
CA PHE A 962 53.73 25.50 11.34
C PHE A 962 54.61 25.86 10.14
N SER A 963 55.80 26.45 10.39
CA SER A 963 56.76 26.79 9.34
C SER A 963 57.38 25.59 8.63
N ILE A 964 57.35 24.39 9.22
CA ILE A 964 57.84 23.15 8.57
C ILE A 964 56.81 22.61 7.57
N GLY A 965 55.52 22.79 7.87
CA GLY A 965 54.44 22.39 6.98
C GLY A 965 53.07 22.61 7.61
N TYR A 966 52.09 22.96 6.79
CA TYR A 966 50.77 23.42 7.19
C TYR A 966 49.69 22.97 6.20
N VAL A 967 48.43 23.02 6.62
CA VAL A 967 47.30 22.74 5.73
C VAL A 967 46.97 23.99 4.93
N THR A 968 46.68 23.86 3.64
CA THR A 968 46.26 24.98 2.78
C THR A 968 45.14 25.79 3.43
N GLU A 969 45.25 27.13 3.31
CA GLU A 969 44.30 28.10 3.90
C GLU A 969 44.20 28.11 5.44
N SER A 970 45.01 27.33 6.16
CA SER A 970 45.06 27.37 7.63
C SER A 970 45.73 28.62 8.17
N LYS A 971 45.19 29.15 9.27
CA LYS A 971 45.78 30.27 10.02
C LYS A 971 46.35 29.77 11.34
N ASN A 972 47.59 30.14 11.62
CA ASN A 972 48.26 29.73 12.84
C ASN A 972 47.98 30.71 13.99
N PHE A 973 47.54 30.15 15.12
CA PHE A 973 47.34 30.82 16.39
C PHE A 973 47.90 29.93 17.49
N PRO A 974 49.23 29.95 17.76
CA PRO A 974 49.86 29.07 18.73
C PRO A 974 49.16 29.12 20.09
N PHE A 975 48.86 27.97 20.68
CA PHE A 975 48.04 27.88 21.90
C PHE A 975 48.55 28.78 23.05
N GLU A 976 49.87 28.83 23.25
CA GLU A 976 50.52 29.65 24.29
C GLU A 976 50.32 31.17 24.10
N SER A 977 50.07 31.62 22.87
CA SER A 977 49.82 33.03 22.56
C SER A 977 48.38 33.46 22.83
N ILE A 978 47.47 32.53 23.14
CA ILE A 978 46.04 32.81 23.30
C ILE A 978 45.74 33.29 24.72
N ASN A 979 45.40 34.57 24.88
CA ASN A 979 44.94 35.11 26.16
C ASN A 979 43.42 34.95 26.34
N PHE A 980 43.00 33.93 27.09
CA PHE A 980 41.59 33.62 27.33
C PHE A 980 40.81 34.71 28.09
N SER A 981 41.46 35.46 28.99
CA SER A 981 40.79 36.53 29.74
C SER A 981 40.38 37.70 28.82
N LYS A 982 41.25 38.07 27.87
CA LYS A 982 40.97 39.08 26.84
C LYS A 982 40.02 38.55 25.76
N LEU A 983 40.10 37.26 25.42
CA LEU A 983 39.21 36.62 24.44
C LEU A 983 37.73 36.69 24.86
N ALA A 984 37.45 36.57 26.16
CA ALA A 984 36.12 36.80 26.73
C ALA A 984 35.68 38.28 26.70
N GLN A 985 36.61 39.21 26.90
CA GLN A 985 36.33 40.66 26.91
C GLN A 985 36.09 41.24 25.50
N ALA A 986 36.83 40.75 24.50
CA ALA A 986 36.74 41.18 23.10
C ALA A 986 35.36 40.94 22.45
N LEU A 987 34.54 40.08 23.06
CA LEU A 987 33.17 39.78 22.62
C LEU A 987 32.13 40.78 23.14
N ASN A 988 32.52 41.71 24.02
CA ASN A 988 31.66 42.81 24.48
C ASN A 988 31.99 44.11 23.70
N PRO A 989 30.99 44.88 23.20
CA PRO A 989 31.21 45.87 22.14
C PRO A 989 31.95 47.16 22.53
N SER A 990 32.51 47.28 23.72
CA SER A 990 32.90 48.57 24.32
C SER A 990 34.41 48.82 24.48
N SER A 991 35.30 47.98 23.94
CA SER A 991 36.75 48.22 24.03
C SER A 991 37.44 48.30 22.67
N SER A 992 37.81 49.51 22.27
CA SER A 992 38.76 49.78 21.19
C SER A 992 40.17 49.60 21.71
N THR A 993 40.85 48.52 21.32
CA THR A 993 42.32 48.42 21.44
C THR A 993 42.87 47.81 20.17
N SER A 994 43.95 48.39 19.66
CA SER A 994 44.73 47.90 18.52
C SER A 994 45.90 47.09 19.07
N ASP A 995 45.73 45.78 19.21
CA ASP A 995 46.78 44.86 19.63
C ASP A 995 46.65 43.52 18.89
N THR A 996 47.80 42.89 18.62
CA THR A 996 47.92 41.53 18.06
C THR A 996 47.17 40.46 18.86
N ASP A 997 46.85 40.74 20.13
CA ASP A 997 46.10 39.89 21.05
C ASP A 997 44.62 39.69 20.65
N LEU A 998 44.09 40.47 19.70
CA LEU A 998 42.69 40.41 19.25
C LEU A 998 42.49 39.65 17.92
N ALA A 999 43.56 39.08 17.35
CA ALA A 999 43.53 38.48 16.02
C ALA A 999 42.59 37.26 15.91
N LEU A 1000 42.63 36.34 16.88
CA LEU A 1000 41.75 35.17 16.92
C LEU A 1000 40.27 35.55 17.15
N PRO A 1001 39.89 36.36 18.17
CA PRO A 1001 38.50 36.81 18.33
C PRO A 1001 37.94 37.50 17.08
N PHE A 1002 38.73 38.37 16.44
CA PHE A 1002 38.32 39.03 15.20
C PHE A 1002 38.12 38.04 14.06
N PHE A 1003 39.04 37.08 13.90
CA PHE A 1003 38.93 36.03 12.88
C PHE A 1003 37.70 35.13 13.08
N LEU A 1004 37.38 34.79 14.33
CA LEU A 1004 36.18 34.05 14.70
C LEU A 1004 34.90 34.87 14.44
N ALA A 1005 34.89 36.16 14.79
CA ALA A 1005 33.75 37.06 14.58
C ALA A 1005 33.43 37.25 13.10
N GLN A 1006 34.45 37.43 12.25
CA GLN A 1006 34.30 37.50 10.79
C GLN A 1006 33.72 36.22 10.17
N ASN A 1007 33.87 35.08 10.85
CA ASN A 1007 33.48 33.76 10.36
C ASN A 1007 32.46 33.07 11.27
N LYS A 1008 31.53 33.84 11.84
CA LYS A 1008 30.52 33.34 12.80
C LYS A 1008 29.80 32.07 12.33
N ASN A 1009 29.37 32.01 11.07
CA ASN A 1009 28.57 30.92 10.52
C ASN A 1009 29.39 29.75 9.93
N ALA A 1010 30.72 29.88 9.88
CA ALA A 1010 31.61 28.86 9.33
C ALA A 1010 31.84 27.71 10.32
N ILE A 1011 32.11 26.51 9.81
CA ILE A 1011 32.63 25.39 10.60
C ILE A 1011 34.08 25.73 10.98
N LYS A 1012 34.41 25.63 12.26
CA LYS A 1012 35.70 26.03 12.84
C LYS A 1012 36.44 24.76 13.21
N ILE A 1013 37.46 24.42 12.41
CA ILE A 1013 38.23 23.18 12.56
C ILE A 1013 39.56 23.54 13.22
N ILE A 1014 39.79 23.03 14.43
CA ILE A 1014 41.02 23.23 15.17
C ILE A 1014 41.99 22.10 14.82
N ILE A 1015 43.17 22.48 14.35
CA ILE A 1015 44.24 21.59 13.90
C ILE A 1015 45.39 21.67 14.91
N ALA A 1016 45.85 20.51 15.36
CA ALA A 1016 47.07 20.33 16.12
C ALA A 1016 47.80 19.08 15.63
N SER A 1017 49.08 18.91 15.95
CA SER A 1017 49.72 17.59 15.87
C SER A 1017 49.32 16.75 17.08
N GLN A 1018 49.52 15.44 17.02
CA GLN A 1018 49.15 14.54 18.13
C GLN A 1018 49.71 14.96 19.49
N GLU A 1019 50.94 15.48 19.52
CA GLU A 1019 51.58 15.99 20.74
C GLU A 1019 50.83 17.19 21.37
N PHE A 1020 50.12 17.98 20.56
CA PHE A 1020 49.41 19.19 20.99
C PHE A 1020 47.88 19.03 20.91
N LEU A 1021 47.38 17.79 20.78
CA LEU A 1021 45.95 17.53 20.60
C LEU A 1021 45.13 17.97 21.83
N ASP A 1022 45.67 17.78 23.04
CA ASP A 1022 45.00 18.21 24.27
C ASP A 1022 44.90 19.75 24.34
N SER A 1023 45.88 20.49 23.80
CA SER A 1023 45.79 21.95 23.65
C SER A 1023 44.67 22.37 22.68
N ALA A 1024 44.47 21.62 21.59
CA ALA A 1024 43.36 21.88 20.68
C ALA A 1024 41.99 21.62 21.34
N ILE A 1025 41.88 20.54 22.12
CA ILE A 1025 40.67 20.21 22.89
C ILE A 1025 40.37 21.28 23.93
N ASP A 1026 41.39 21.73 24.69
CA ASP A 1026 41.25 22.79 25.67
C ASP A 1026 40.78 24.11 25.05
N LEU A 1027 41.32 24.46 23.88
CA LEU A 1027 40.84 25.63 23.13
C LEU A 1027 39.38 25.44 22.69
N ALA A 1028 39.02 24.27 22.16
CA ALA A 1028 37.67 23.96 21.73
C ALA A 1028 36.66 24.12 22.88
N ASN A 1029 36.94 23.51 24.03
CA ASN A 1029 36.12 23.57 25.24
C ASN A 1029 35.92 25.01 25.70
N LYS A 1030 36.99 25.81 25.73
CA LYS A 1030 36.89 27.23 26.12
C LYS A 1030 36.08 28.05 25.11
N LEU A 1031 36.23 27.81 23.82
CA LEU A 1031 35.45 28.51 22.80
C LEU A 1031 33.96 28.14 22.84
N VAL A 1032 33.61 26.88 23.12
CA VAL A 1032 32.20 26.47 23.36
C VAL A 1032 31.63 27.19 24.59
N LYS A 1033 32.38 27.26 25.71
CA LYS A 1033 31.98 28.02 26.91
C LYS A 1033 31.80 29.52 26.64
N LEU A 1034 32.54 30.05 25.67
CA LEU A 1034 32.39 31.41 25.15
C LEU A 1034 31.30 31.54 24.07
N LYS A 1035 30.47 30.51 23.89
CA LYS A 1035 29.26 30.51 23.06
C LYS A 1035 29.52 30.56 21.54
N PHE A 1036 30.71 30.16 21.10
CA PHE A 1036 30.99 30.00 19.67
C PHE A 1036 30.42 28.67 19.16
N SER A 1037 29.68 28.72 18.04
CA SER A 1037 29.08 27.54 17.41
C SER A 1037 29.99 26.89 16.37
N LYS A 1038 29.65 25.66 15.98
CA LYS A 1038 30.28 24.88 14.91
C LYS A 1038 31.78 24.64 15.10
N ILE A 1039 32.19 24.35 16.33
CA ILE A 1039 33.59 24.05 16.66
C ILE A 1039 33.81 22.56 16.56
N CYS A 1040 34.91 22.15 15.93
CA CYS A 1040 35.33 20.76 15.90
C CYS A 1040 36.87 20.66 15.91
N VAL A 1041 37.38 19.52 16.34
CA VAL A 1041 38.82 19.24 16.40
C VAL A 1041 39.18 18.17 15.37
N LEU A 1042 40.27 18.37 14.62
CA LEU A 1042 40.73 17.39 13.64
C LEU A 1042 41.14 16.07 14.33
N HIS A 1043 40.51 14.97 13.92
CA HIS A 1043 40.82 13.64 14.41
C HIS A 1043 42.22 13.21 13.99
N GLN A 1044 42.97 12.59 14.91
CA GLN A 1044 44.40 12.19 14.76
C GLN A 1044 45.38 13.33 14.45
N GLY A 1045 44.95 14.59 14.48
CA GLY A 1045 45.79 15.75 14.24
C GLY A 1045 46.24 15.91 12.79
N ILE A 1046 47.16 16.84 12.53
CA ILE A 1046 47.64 17.16 11.18
C ILE A 1046 48.35 15.98 10.50
N GLU A 1047 48.83 15.00 11.27
CA GLU A 1047 49.41 13.76 10.76
C GLU A 1047 48.51 13.04 9.76
N SER A 1048 47.19 13.04 9.98
CA SER A 1048 46.22 12.40 9.08
C SER A 1048 46.13 13.07 7.71
N LEU A 1049 46.53 14.33 7.61
CA LEU A 1049 46.48 15.12 6.38
C LEU A 1049 47.81 15.15 5.62
N LYS A 1050 48.93 14.72 6.22
CA LYS A 1050 50.25 14.75 5.57
C LYS A 1050 50.32 14.03 4.22
N PRO A 1051 49.64 12.88 3.99
CA PRO A 1051 49.68 12.20 2.70
C PRO A 1051 48.76 12.82 1.64
N THR A 1052 48.08 13.92 1.93
CA THR A 1052 47.02 14.48 1.11
C THR A 1052 47.45 15.77 0.43
N ASP A 1053 46.83 16.09 -0.71
CA ASP A 1053 47.16 17.27 -1.51
C ASP A 1053 46.86 18.62 -0.81
N ILE A 1054 46.18 18.59 0.34
CA ILE A 1054 45.90 19.80 1.13
C ILE A 1054 46.98 20.11 2.16
N TYR A 1055 47.98 19.25 2.34
CA TYR A 1055 49.14 19.52 3.18
C TYR A 1055 50.31 20.07 2.35
N ILE A 1056 50.85 21.22 2.76
CA ILE A 1056 52.03 21.84 2.17
C ILE A 1056 53.22 21.57 3.09
N GLN A 1057 54.27 20.96 2.54
CA GLN A 1057 55.56 20.83 3.22
C GLN A 1057 56.53 21.87 2.67
N GLU A 1058 57.03 22.74 3.54
CA GLU A 1058 58.07 23.70 3.16
C GLU A 1058 59.40 22.96 3.03
N PRO A 1059 60.19 23.21 1.98
CA PRO A 1059 61.46 22.51 1.78
C PRO A 1059 62.44 22.82 2.92
N LYS A 1060 63.05 21.78 3.49
CA LYS A 1060 64.22 21.95 4.37
C LYS A 1060 65.30 22.69 3.56
N CYS A 1061 65.77 23.84 4.06
CA CYS A 1061 66.95 24.51 3.51
C CYS A 1061 68.15 23.56 3.51
N CYS A 1062 68.37 22.87 2.40
CA CYS A 1062 69.67 22.39 2.01
C CYS A 1062 70.37 23.54 1.27
N VAL A 1063 71.49 23.95 1.84
CA VAL A 1063 72.44 24.90 1.25
C VAL A 1063 72.82 24.44 -0.16
N ASN A 1064 72.76 25.39 -1.09
CA ASN A 1064 73.34 25.41 -2.42
C ASN A 1064 73.03 24.21 -3.32
N ASP A 1065 72.06 24.40 -4.22
CA ASP A 1065 72.35 24.39 -5.66
C ASP A 1065 71.15 25.02 -6.39
N GLU A 1066 71.40 26.18 -7.01
CA GLU A 1066 70.44 26.85 -7.89
C GLU A 1066 70.17 26.00 -9.14
N PRO A 1067 68.90 25.82 -9.57
CA PRO A 1067 68.61 25.61 -10.96
C PRO A 1067 68.18 26.94 -11.60
N LYS A 1068 68.96 27.30 -12.62
CA LYS A 1068 68.72 28.38 -13.57
C LYS A 1068 67.30 28.37 -14.13
N ILE A 1069 66.74 29.58 -14.21
CA ILE A 1069 65.60 29.90 -15.08
C ILE A 1069 66.10 29.85 -16.53
N GLU A 1070 65.61 28.90 -17.31
CA GLU A 1070 65.66 28.97 -18.78
C GLU A 1070 64.23 28.99 -19.33
N ASN A 1071 63.88 30.10 -19.97
CA ASN A 1071 62.68 30.25 -20.77
C ASN A 1071 62.78 29.36 -22.00
N LEU A 1072 61.82 28.44 -22.18
CA LEU A 1072 61.70 27.64 -23.39
C LEU A 1072 60.72 28.33 -24.36
N ASN A 1073 61.27 29.11 -25.29
CA ASN A 1073 60.56 29.61 -26.46
C ASN A 1073 60.41 28.48 -27.49
N LEU A 1074 59.17 28.19 -27.92
CA LEU A 1074 58.88 27.34 -29.08
C LEU A 1074 58.42 28.22 -30.24
N GLU A 1075 59.32 28.50 -31.18
CA GLU A 1075 59.00 29.08 -32.50
C GLU A 1075 58.44 27.98 -33.42
N LEU A 1076 57.19 28.11 -33.83
CA LEU A 1076 56.60 27.31 -34.92
C LEU A 1076 56.73 28.08 -36.24
N SER A 1077 57.45 27.51 -37.21
CA SER A 1077 57.64 28.13 -38.53
C SER A 1077 56.34 28.10 -39.36
N LYS A 1078 56.15 29.13 -40.19
CA LYS A 1078 55.01 29.29 -41.14
C LYS A 1078 54.86 28.11 -42.12
N GLN A 1079 55.89 27.28 -42.29
CA GLN A 1079 55.83 26.05 -43.09
C GLN A 1079 55.06 24.91 -42.40
N THR A 1080 55.09 24.83 -41.06
CA THR A 1080 54.41 23.77 -40.28
C THR A 1080 52.91 24.04 -40.14
N LEU A 1081 52.51 25.32 -40.09
CA LEU A 1081 51.10 25.72 -40.11
C LEU A 1081 50.45 25.47 -41.49
N ASN A 1082 51.19 25.70 -42.58
CA ASN A 1082 50.71 25.45 -43.95
C ASN A 1082 50.60 23.95 -44.28
N THR A 1083 51.41 23.08 -43.66
CA THR A 1083 51.28 21.62 -43.82
C THR A 1083 50.09 21.05 -43.04
N MET A 1084 49.76 21.60 -41.86
CA MET A 1084 48.54 21.22 -41.12
C MET A 1084 47.26 21.70 -41.82
N ILE A 1085 47.25 22.91 -42.39
CA ILE A 1085 46.11 23.44 -43.17
C ILE A 1085 45.93 22.67 -44.49
N SER A 1086 47.02 22.24 -45.15
CA SER A 1086 46.97 21.37 -46.33
C SER A 1086 46.43 19.96 -46.02
N GLY A 1087 46.76 19.41 -44.84
CA GLY A 1087 46.23 18.12 -44.36
C GLY A 1087 44.74 18.17 -44.03
N LEU A 1088 44.27 19.25 -43.40
CA LEU A 1088 42.86 19.45 -43.06
C LEU A 1088 41.98 19.70 -44.30
N ASN A 1089 42.51 20.36 -45.34
CA ASN A 1089 41.80 20.51 -46.62
C ASN A 1089 41.69 19.18 -47.39
N LYS A 1090 42.71 18.30 -47.34
CA LYS A 1090 42.64 16.96 -47.95
C LYS A 1090 41.65 16.03 -47.25
N ILE A 1091 41.49 16.15 -45.92
CA ILE A 1091 40.49 15.39 -45.16
C ILE A 1091 39.06 15.92 -45.46
N LYS A 1092 38.90 17.24 -45.62
CA LYS A 1092 37.64 17.87 -46.05
C LYS A 1092 37.24 17.44 -47.48
N ASP A 1093 38.19 17.34 -48.40
CA ASP A 1093 37.93 16.90 -49.78
C ASP A 1093 37.63 15.39 -49.87
N GLN A 1094 38.22 14.56 -49.00
CA GLN A 1094 37.87 13.13 -48.86
C GLN A 1094 36.50 12.91 -48.22
N LEU A 1095 36.08 13.74 -47.27
CA LEU A 1095 34.74 13.68 -46.66
C LEU A 1095 33.66 14.18 -47.63
N ASN A 1096 33.96 15.17 -48.47
CA ASN A 1096 33.04 15.66 -49.51
C ASN A 1096 32.88 14.69 -50.70
N SER A 1097 33.86 13.82 -51.00
CA SER A 1097 33.70 12.77 -52.02
C SER A 1097 32.90 11.56 -51.53
N ILE A 1098 32.91 11.30 -50.21
CA ILE A 1098 32.05 10.30 -49.56
C ILE A 1098 30.59 10.80 -49.45
N ALA A 1099 30.38 12.11 -49.28
CA ALA A 1099 29.05 12.71 -49.25
C ALA A 1099 28.39 12.93 -50.64
N ALA A 1100 29.10 12.66 -51.75
CA ALA A 1100 28.55 12.71 -53.11
C ALA A 1100 28.29 11.32 -53.72
N SER A 1101 28.39 10.25 -52.91
CA SER A 1101 28.10 8.87 -53.33
C SER A 1101 27.16 8.11 -52.36
N GLN A 1102 26.31 8.84 -51.62
CA GLN A 1102 25.08 8.31 -50.99
C GLN A 1102 23.90 9.21 -51.28
#